data_AF-A0AAD4E9M6-F1
#
_entry.id   AF-A0AAD4E9M6-F1
#
_cell.length_a   1.000
_cell.length_b   1.000
_cell.length_c   1.000
_cell.angle_alpha   90.00
_cell.angle_beta   90.00
_cell.angle_gamma   90.00
#
_symmetry.space_group_name_H-M   'P 1'
#
loop_
_entity.id
_entity.type
_entity.pdbx_description
1 polymer ?
#
loop_
_entity_poly.entity_id
_entity_poly.type
_entity_poly.pdbx_seq_one_letter_code
_entity_poly.pdbx_strand_id
1 'polypeptide(L)'
;MAGKGPHCSFVLLAEFDIDSGAQLTYQFPQPLGTDEGLLANLMLPDGAERHLEDWTIFFLNQTPFNTIAPVLALETEPSDNQSNGEDDRPELLYVLNLVRTKHDKSVRRGAVVKAMAICTRHPFIQIFKPVLLLALDDYFANPSQECLTRLFDAINSMNISAAPALTRCEKLIMRASERKDIFAEKFTHIPPLPLKAAHKTTGSNGSHSSEDGVLISARARSTTATSDHNPTHPSSPSDSSFSLGGSAVWVNDDSVIVDSQVGVAIGAGPGSVGGASVSGSSVLTSRGRRSTDTSSNSSHAYSGGAIPTSSDPHLRSGISKDTHFFQTSIAYKGHTLPIKLPLATFPEEVGEYSLIQLIQTFSSPLITISGPLHPHLHTNGILTHPITILFNALVTGKRILFLGHNIPAGQVANYVLSACALGSGCGAVLRGFIERSFPYAGLAGEDWVSTPAYIAGVTNPIFETSGLWDLLMDIGTGRVVVHKDIHVSFPTTMAPPALVNPMMPRPIKAENSTGSEDDIQRIATRDGKDGNQKSEFAAKQDSLDNMFIEDLISAITSHFGETLVRMRFTEYVSRFVRLASRYEELVVGSTKLGCGSAPFSDGSLGSGIVFPDEAVAFKELAANASRIEGWRRSKSYQYCVQDFKKYRATAAIQGFDLSHQLLKLRLVKNLPDAEVELIVRSIADNLRTYEQIVELLACMPPHAGGLQPLSFCLFHHQESIREATVDIFNELRQNPVGVIFLQALNHFQRYAYVRQAHARESRMKDLSHGLAPPPHLVSRTPSNRSEVSLGVM
;
A
#
# COMPACT_ATOMS: atom_id res chain seq x y z
N MET A 1 5.03 17.89 4.26
CA MET A 1 6.36 17.28 4.03
C MET A 1 7.46 18.22 4.54
N ALA A 2 7.34 19.55 4.37
CA ALA A 2 7.97 20.45 5.33
C ALA A 2 7.37 20.20 6.73
N GLY A 3 8.13 19.56 7.61
CA GLY A 3 7.91 19.65 9.06
C GLY A 3 8.45 20.98 9.56
N LYS A 4 7.88 21.54 10.64
CA LYS A 4 8.46 22.70 11.30
C LYS A 4 9.69 22.24 12.09
N GLY A 5 10.89 22.58 11.64
CA GLY A 5 12.15 22.28 12.32
C GLY A 5 13.16 21.46 11.50
N PRO A 6 14.31 21.11 12.12
CA PRO A 6 15.38 20.34 11.48
C PRO A 6 14.95 18.90 11.15
N HIS A 7 15.70 18.26 10.23
CA HIS A 7 15.43 16.90 9.76
C HIS A 7 15.95 15.82 10.72
N CYS A 8 17.01 16.12 11.46
CA CYS A 8 17.48 15.39 12.63
C CYS A 8 17.30 16.30 13.86
N SER A 9 16.57 15.83 14.86
CA SER A 9 16.36 16.53 16.13
C SER A 9 17.47 16.23 17.13
N PHE A 10 17.94 14.97 17.17
CA PHE A 10 19.05 14.53 18.01
C PHE A 10 19.86 13.41 17.33
N VAL A 11 21.14 13.34 17.69
CA VAL A 11 22.00 12.17 17.49
C VAL A 11 22.40 11.63 18.86
N LEU A 12 22.27 10.31 19.04
CA LEU A 12 22.65 9.59 20.26
C LEU A 12 23.80 8.62 19.96
N LEU A 13 24.65 8.37 20.95
CA LEU A 13 25.61 7.27 20.93
C LEU A 13 25.56 6.52 22.26
N ALA A 14 25.46 5.18 22.20
CA ALA A 14 25.60 4.29 23.34
C ALA A 14 26.73 3.27 23.09
N GLU A 15 27.43 2.89 24.16
CA GLU A 15 28.50 1.89 24.14
C GLU A 15 28.26 0.84 25.23
N PHE A 16 28.67 -0.39 24.99
CA PHE A 16 28.61 -1.46 26.00
C PHE A 16 29.91 -1.51 26.80
N ASP A 17 29.86 -1.17 28.09
CA ASP A 17 30.95 -1.44 29.03
C ASP A 17 30.80 -2.83 29.69
N ILE A 18 31.93 -3.46 29.98
CA ILE A 18 32.00 -4.81 30.54
C ILE A 18 31.64 -4.83 32.02
N ASP A 19 32.04 -3.80 32.76
CA ASP A 19 31.90 -3.73 34.20
C ASP A 19 30.57 -3.03 34.60
N SER A 20 30.00 -2.23 33.69
CA SER A 20 28.82 -1.35 33.92
C SER A 20 27.61 -1.61 33.01
N GLY A 21 27.74 -2.40 31.94
CA GLY A 21 26.65 -2.70 31.00
C GLY A 21 26.45 -1.63 29.90
N ALA A 22 25.22 -1.51 29.38
CA ALA A 22 24.87 -0.53 28.35
C ALA A 22 24.88 0.89 28.92
N GLN A 23 25.64 1.80 28.30
CA GLN A 23 25.73 3.22 28.71
C GLN A 23 25.51 4.17 27.54
N LEU A 24 24.76 5.25 27.78
CA LEU A 24 24.60 6.36 26.83
C LEU A 24 25.81 7.30 26.95
N THR A 25 26.68 7.31 25.95
CA THR A 25 27.98 8.00 26.01
C THR A 25 27.90 9.45 25.56
N TYR A 26 27.10 9.75 24.53
CA TYR A 26 26.93 11.11 24.01
C TYR A 26 25.50 11.38 23.54
N GLN A 27 25.06 12.62 23.75
CA GLN A 27 23.81 13.19 23.26
C GLN A 27 24.13 14.52 22.56
N PHE A 28 23.58 14.73 21.36
CA PHE A 28 23.80 15.95 20.57
C PHE A 28 22.48 16.39 19.90
N PRO A 29 22.14 17.69 19.84
CA PRO A 29 22.94 18.87 20.25
C PRO A 29 22.91 19.17 21.75
N GLN A 30 21.96 18.60 22.50
CA GLN A 30 21.82 18.75 23.95
C GLN A 30 21.35 17.43 24.58
N PRO A 31 21.45 17.27 25.92
CA PRO A 31 20.80 16.15 26.61
C PRO A 31 19.28 16.16 26.43
N LEU A 32 18.68 14.98 26.39
CA LEU A 32 17.23 14.78 26.19
C LEU A 32 16.43 14.97 27.49
N GLY A 33 17.05 14.82 28.67
CA GLY A 33 16.38 14.88 29.97
C GLY A 33 15.52 13.65 30.32
N THR A 34 15.47 12.66 29.43
CA THR A 34 14.94 11.31 29.67
C THR A 34 16.00 10.46 30.38
N ASP A 35 15.61 9.35 31.02
CA ASP A 35 16.56 8.42 31.65
C ASP A 35 17.58 7.86 30.63
N GLU A 36 18.86 8.04 30.95
CA GLU A 36 19.99 7.59 30.15
C GLU A 36 20.14 6.07 30.16
N GLY A 37 19.71 5.40 31.24
CA GLY A 37 19.68 3.94 31.35
C GLY A 37 18.66 3.32 30.37
N LEU A 38 17.42 3.81 30.38
CA LEU A 38 16.38 3.45 29.42
C LEU A 38 16.84 3.64 27.97
N LEU A 39 17.38 4.82 27.65
CA LEU A 39 17.88 5.12 26.30
C LEU A 39 19.02 4.17 25.87
N ALA A 40 19.97 3.88 26.76
CA ALA A 40 21.06 2.94 26.47
C ALA A 40 20.55 1.53 26.17
N ASN A 41 19.56 1.02 26.92
CA ASN A 41 18.98 -0.31 26.72
C ASN A 41 18.08 -0.40 25.46
N LEU A 42 17.43 0.70 25.04
CA LEU A 42 16.72 0.75 23.76
C LEU A 42 17.68 0.83 22.56
N MET A 43 18.85 1.43 22.74
CA MET A 43 19.93 1.46 21.75
C MET A 43 20.77 0.18 21.70
N LEU A 44 20.88 -0.57 22.78
CA LEU A 44 21.67 -1.81 22.90
C LEU A 44 20.74 -2.96 23.38
N PRO A 45 19.92 -3.53 22.48
CA PRO A 45 18.86 -4.46 22.84
C PRO A 45 19.39 -5.83 23.29
N ASP A 46 18.60 -6.54 24.10
CA ASP A 46 18.85 -7.91 24.55
C ASP A 46 19.18 -8.84 23.35
N GLY A 47 20.44 -9.25 23.25
CA GLY A 47 20.95 -10.18 22.22
C GLY A 47 21.74 -9.54 21.07
N ALA A 48 21.90 -8.21 21.03
CA ALA A 48 22.66 -7.52 19.98
C ALA A 48 24.09 -8.04 19.79
N GLU A 49 24.73 -8.52 20.87
CA GLU A 49 26.11 -9.04 20.85
C GLU A 49 26.30 -10.29 19.97
N ARG A 50 25.20 -10.91 19.55
CA ARG A 50 25.17 -12.11 18.70
C ARG A 50 25.13 -11.79 17.21
N HIS A 51 24.92 -10.52 16.87
CA HIS A 51 24.77 -10.04 15.50
C HIS A 51 25.88 -9.02 15.18
N LEU A 52 26.41 -9.06 13.95
CA LEU A 52 27.40 -8.09 13.49
C LEU A 52 26.80 -6.69 13.34
N GLU A 53 25.52 -6.62 12.98
CA GLU A 53 24.69 -5.42 13.01
C GLU A 53 23.22 -5.74 13.34
N ASP A 54 22.52 -4.79 13.94
CA ASP A 54 21.05 -4.78 14.07
C ASP A 54 20.53 -3.34 13.90
N TRP A 55 19.33 -3.20 13.35
CA TRP A 55 18.71 -1.93 12.95
C TRP A 55 17.42 -1.70 13.77
N THR A 56 17.56 -1.36 15.05
CA THR A 56 16.39 -1.15 15.91
C THR A 56 15.66 0.15 15.64
N ILE A 57 14.36 0.13 15.94
CA ILE A 57 13.47 1.27 15.86
C ILE A 57 12.76 1.39 17.20
N PHE A 58 12.79 2.56 17.80
CA PHE A 58 12.00 2.90 18.99
C PHE A 58 11.52 4.35 18.88
N PHE A 59 10.54 4.72 19.71
CA PHE A 59 9.93 6.05 19.69
C PHE A 59 10.11 6.75 21.04
N LEU A 60 10.10 8.08 21.02
CA LEU A 60 10.11 8.96 22.19
C LEU A 60 8.91 9.92 22.13
N ASN A 61 8.53 10.52 23.26
CA ASN A 61 7.33 11.36 23.43
C ASN A 61 6.00 10.59 23.30
N GLN A 62 5.95 9.34 23.76
CA GLN A 62 4.72 8.53 23.83
C GLN A 62 4.08 8.56 25.22
N THR A 63 4.92 8.50 26.25
CA THR A 63 4.58 8.31 27.65
C THR A 63 5.38 9.27 28.52
N PRO A 64 4.96 9.54 29.77
CA PRO A 64 5.70 10.44 30.65
C PRO A 64 7.16 10.01 30.87
N PHE A 65 7.46 8.70 30.86
CA PHE A 65 8.81 8.17 31.10
C PHE A 65 9.74 8.27 29.88
N ASN A 66 9.22 8.31 28.64
CA ASN A 66 10.02 8.48 27.41
C ASN A 66 9.83 9.85 26.74
N THR A 67 9.24 10.80 27.46
CA THR A 67 9.13 12.21 27.04
C THR A 67 10.47 12.91 27.25
N ILE A 68 10.90 13.69 26.26
CA ILE A 68 12.08 14.55 26.38
C ILE A 68 11.74 15.85 27.13
N ALA A 69 12.72 16.44 27.80
CA ALA A 69 12.60 17.78 28.36
C ALA A 69 12.34 18.82 27.26
N PRO A 70 11.58 19.91 27.54
CA PRO A 70 11.27 20.93 26.55
C PRO A 70 12.54 21.55 25.97
N VAL A 71 12.62 21.56 24.63
CA VAL A 71 13.85 21.87 23.90
C VAL A 71 13.87 23.33 23.51
N LEU A 72 14.58 24.14 24.30
CA LEU A 72 14.75 25.60 24.13
C LEU A 72 15.23 26.03 22.73
N ALA A 73 15.81 25.12 21.94
CA ALA A 73 16.29 25.35 20.58
C ALA A 73 15.35 24.86 19.45
N LEU A 74 14.21 24.22 19.77
CA LEU A 74 13.25 23.68 18.78
C LEU A 74 11.83 24.25 18.91
N GLU A 75 11.59 25.16 19.84
CA GLU A 75 10.34 25.92 19.91
C GLU A 75 10.16 26.72 18.62
N THR A 76 9.09 26.42 17.89
CA THR A 76 8.65 27.20 16.73
C THR A 76 7.35 27.88 17.13
N GLU A 77 7.28 29.21 16.99
CA GLU A 77 6.17 30.06 17.42
C GLU A 77 4.78 29.40 17.23
N PRO A 78 3.92 29.42 18.27
CA PRO A 78 2.61 28.78 18.23
C PRO A 78 1.74 29.48 17.18
N SER A 79 1.40 28.75 16.12
CA SER A 79 0.61 29.31 15.00
C SER A 79 -0.89 29.23 15.27
N ASP A 80 -1.56 30.39 15.27
CA ASP A 80 -2.96 30.68 15.67
C ASP A 80 -4.11 29.82 15.09
N ASN A 81 -3.84 28.80 14.28
CA ASN A 81 -4.86 27.91 13.71
C ASN A 81 -5.17 26.68 14.60
N GLN A 82 -5.19 26.85 15.93
CA GLN A 82 -5.61 25.80 16.86
C GLN A 82 -7.14 25.72 16.97
N SER A 83 -7.75 24.76 16.27
CA SER A 83 -9.14 24.36 16.51
C SER A 83 -9.20 23.07 17.34
N ASN A 84 -9.50 23.21 18.64
CA ASN A 84 -9.86 22.14 19.61
C ASN A 84 -8.71 21.33 20.27
N GLY A 85 -8.01 21.95 21.22
CA GLY A 85 -8.11 21.52 22.64
C GLY A 85 -7.52 20.18 23.12
N GLU A 86 -6.87 19.36 22.30
CA GLU A 86 -6.15 18.13 22.75
C GLU A 86 -4.64 18.13 22.44
N ASP A 87 -4.12 19.13 21.73
CA ASP A 87 -2.77 19.16 21.14
C ASP A 87 -1.63 19.58 22.10
N ASP A 88 -1.84 19.54 23.42
CA ASP A 88 -0.83 19.90 24.45
C ASP A 88 0.13 18.72 24.77
N ARG A 89 0.37 17.85 23.78
CA ARG A 89 1.28 16.69 23.89
C ARG A 89 2.50 16.89 22.99
N PRO A 90 3.72 16.54 23.44
CA PRO A 90 4.92 16.66 22.62
C PRO A 90 4.83 15.77 21.37
N GLU A 91 5.32 16.28 20.24
CA GLU A 91 5.33 15.56 18.97
C GLU A 91 6.20 14.30 19.06
N LEU A 92 5.66 13.19 18.55
CA LEU A 92 6.32 11.88 18.53
C LEU A 92 7.65 11.95 17.76
N LEU A 93 8.73 11.44 18.36
CA LEU A 93 10.03 11.32 17.69
C LEU A 93 10.31 9.86 17.33
N TYR A 94 10.60 9.64 16.05
CA TYR A 94 11.04 8.36 15.51
C TYR A 94 12.55 8.23 15.67
N VAL A 95 13.04 7.13 16.25
CA VAL A 95 14.46 6.86 16.42
C VAL A 95 14.86 5.67 15.55
N LEU A 96 15.74 5.91 14.57
CA LEU A 96 16.47 4.85 13.87
C LEU A 96 17.81 4.65 14.58
N ASN A 97 18.05 3.44 15.06
CA ASN A 97 19.29 3.06 15.73
C ASN A 97 20.02 1.97 14.93
N LEU A 98 21.34 2.09 14.86
CA LEU A 98 22.23 1.09 14.28
C LEU A 98 23.18 0.60 15.37
N VAL A 99 23.08 -0.68 15.71
CA VAL A 99 24.02 -1.38 16.59
C VAL A 99 25.03 -2.13 15.73
N ARG A 100 26.32 -2.11 16.09
CA ARG A 100 27.33 -2.97 15.45
C ARG A 100 28.28 -3.57 16.46
N THR A 101 28.57 -4.85 16.25
CA THR A 101 29.51 -5.65 17.03
C THR A 101 30.77 -5.89 16.20
N LYS A 102 31.92 -5.36 16.63
CA LYS A 102 33.21 -5.61 15.99
C LYS A 102 34.07 -6.48 16.92
N HIS A 103 34.46 -7.67 16.44
CA HIS A 103 35.35 -8.55 17.20
C HIS A 103 36.76 -7.97 17.27
N ASP A 104 37.27 -7.80 18.49
CA ASP A 104 38.60 -7.27 18.79
C ASP A 104 39.22 -8.06 19.93
N LYS A 105 40.33 -8.75 19.64
CA LYS A 105 41.06 -9.61 20.57
C LYS A 105 41.91 -8.83 21.58
N SER A 106 42.05 -7.51 21.42
CA SER A 106 42.75 -6.64 22.38
C SER A 106 41.87 -6.24 23.58
N VAL A 107 40.55 -6.31 23.43
CA VAL A 107 39.56 -5.93 24.46
C VAL A 107 39.13 -7.16 25.27
N ARG A 108 38.92 -7.00 26.59
CA ARG A 108 38.68 -8.12 27.53
C ARG A 108 37.55 -9.08 27.12
N ARG A 109 36.50 -8.60 26.43
CA ARG A 109 35.34 -9.39 25.96
C ARG A 109 35.54 -10.05 24.59
N GLY A 110 36.65 -9.77 23.88
CA GLY A 110 36.87 -10.22 22.50
C GLY A 110 36.04 -9.50 21.44
N ALA A 111 35.27 -8.48 21.83
CA ALA A 111 34.43 -7.66 20.95
C ALA A 111 34.14 -6.29 21.59
N VAL A 112 33.85 -5.31 20.73
CA VAL A 112 33.35 -3.99 21.06
C VAL A 112 31.97 -3.83 20.42
N VAL A 113 30.96 -3.47 21.23
CA VAL A 113 29.59 -3.22 20.76
C VAL A 113 29.29 -1.73 20.94
N LYS A 114 28.89 -1.06 19.86
CA LYS A 114 28.50 0.35 19.87
C LYS A 114 27.22 0.56 19.07
N ALA A 115 26.41 1.52 19.51
CA ALA A 115 25.17 1.90 18.86
C ALA A 115 25.15 3.41 18.61
N MET A 116 24.65 3.82 17.44
CA MET A 116 24.43 5.22 17.09
C MET A 116 23.01 5.37 16.56
N ALA A 117 22.30 6.42 16.98
CA ALA A 117 20.91 6.64 16.61
C ALA A 117 20.63 8.06 16.14
N ILE A 118 19.63 8.18 15.26
CA ILE A 118 19.10 9.43 14.72
C ILE A 118 17.64 9.56 15.16
N CYS A 119 17.35 10.60 15.94
CA CYS A 119 15.99 10.98 16.31
C CYS A 119 15.45 12.01 15.32
N THR A 120 14.24 11.79 14.78
CA THR A 120 13.65 12.62 13.73
C THR A 120 12.12 12.68 13.84
N ARG A 121 11.52 13.76 13.32
CA ARG A 121 10.07 13.92 13.11
C ARG A 121 9.59 13.26 11.81
N HIS A 122 10.50 12.75 10.97
CA HIS A 122 10.16 12.16 9.67
C HIS A 122 9.87 10.65 9.79
N PRO A 123 8.68 10.16 9.35
CA PRO A 123 8.36 8.73 9.44
C PRO A 123 9.19 7.84 8.50
N PHE A 124 9.72 8.39 7.41
CA PHE A 124 10.54 7.68 6.41
C PHE A 124 12.01 7.49 6.86
N ILE A 125 12.22 7.11 8.12
CA ILE A 125 13.53 7.02 8.79
C ILE A 125 14.58 6.21 8.03
N GLN A 126 14.18 5.24 7.19
CA GLN A 126 15.08 4.40 6.40
C GLN A 126 16.05 5.19 5.49
N ILE A 127 15.69 6.40 5.09
CA ILE A 127 16.54 7.22 4.20
C ILE A 127 17.89 7.56 4.86
N PHE A 128 17.98 7.48 6.19
CA PHE A 128 19.18 7.81 6.94
C PHE A 128 20.12 6.60 7.16
N LYS A 129 19.72 5.37 6.82
CA LYS A 129 20.57 4.17 6.95
C LYS A 129 21.98 4.36 6.33
N PRO A 130 22.16 4.91 5.11
CA PRO A 130 23.49 5.02 4.51
C PRO A 130 24.42 6.01 5.23
N VAL A 131 23.89 7.13 5.74
CA VAL A 131 24.70 8.12 6.46
C VAL A 131 25.00 7.66 7.89
N LEU A 132 24.05 6.99 8.56
CA LEU A 132 24.24 6.43 9.90
C LEU A 132 25.33 5.35 9.92
N LEU A 133 25.35 4.46 8.93
CA LEU A 133 26.39 3.43 8.78
C LEU A 133 27.77 4.05 8.63
N LEU A 134 27.92 5.06 7.77
CA LEU A 134 29.19 5.75 7.54
C LEU A 134 29.65 6.58 8.74
N ALA A 135 28.73 7.19 9.49
CA ALA A 135 29.05 7.91 10.72
C ALA A 135 29.49 6.94 11.85
N LEU A 136 28.82 5.81 12.02
CA LEU A 136 29.24 4.81 13.01
C LEU A 136 30.60 4.18 12.63
N ASP A 137 30.88 3.90 11.36
CA ASP A 137 32.20 3.44 10.93
C ASP A 137 33.31 4.50 11.11
N ASP A 138 33.00 5.78 10.85
CA ASP A 138 33.93 6.89 11.12
C ASP A 138 34.24 7.02 12.62
N TYR A 139 33.23 6.88 13.48
CA TYR A 139 33.41 6.88 14.94
C TYR A 139 34.17 5.64 15.45
N PHE A 140 33.99 4.46 14.83
CA PHE A 140 34.82 3.29 15.13
C PHE A 140 36.30 3.49 14.73
N ALA A 141 36.58 4.29 13.70
CA ALA A 141 37.94 4.61 13.28
C ALA A 141 38.57 5.75 14.11
N ASN A 142 37.76 6.75 14.49
CA ASN A 142 38.18 7.93 15.25
C ASN A 142 37.09 8.31 16.27
N PRO A 143 37.10 7.75 17.49
CA PRO A 143 36.06 8.03 18.48
C PRO A 143 36.14 9.48 18.95
N SER A 144 35.21 10.31 18.48
CA SER A 144 35.13 11.74 18.75
C SER A 144 33.68 12.24 18.69
N GLN A 145 33.32 13.16 19.58
CA GLN A 145 32.00 13.81 19.60
C GLN A 145 31.71 14.59 18.30
N GLU A 146 32.75 15.07 17.61
CA GLU A 146 32.63 15.71 16.28
C GLU A 146 31.90 14.82 15.26
N CYS A 147 31.96 13.50 15.42
CA CYS A 147 31.27 12.57 14.52
C CYS A 147 29.75 12.71 14.61
N LEU A 148 29.21 12.95 15.81
CA LEU A 148 27.78 13.18 16.03
C LEU A 148 27.36 14.54 15.48
N THR A 149 28.16 15.59 15.73
CA THR A 149 27.95 16.92 15.15
C THR A 149 27.93 16.87 13.62
N ARG A 150 28.94 16.25 13.01
CA ARG A 150 29.02 16.08 11.55
C ARG A 150 27.86 15.25 10.97
N LEU A 151 27.33 14.28 11.71
CA LEU A 151 26.12 13.53 11.29
C LEU A 151 24.87 14.40 11.35
N PHE A 152 24.67 15.13 12.46
CA PHE A 152 23.55 16.05 12.66
C PHE A 152 23.52 17.14 11.57
N ASP A 153 24.66 17.80 11.35
CA ASP A 153 24.80 18.86 10.34
C ASP A 153 24.61 18.31 8.93
N ALA A 154 25.16 17.13 8.61
CA ALA A 154 24.98 16.48 7.31
C ALA A 154 23.51 16.21 7.00
N ILE A 155 22.75 15.65 7.95
CA ILE A 155 21.31 15.39 7.78
C ILE A 155 20.52 16.70 7.66
N ASN A 156 20.85 17.70 8.47
CA ASN A 156 20.16 18.99 8.48
C ASN A 156 20.52 19.89 7.28
N SER A 157 21.62 19.60 6.59
CA SER A 157 21.97 20.23 5.31
C SER A 157 21.20 19.67 4.09
N MET A 158 20.49 18.54 4.25
CA MET A 158 19.77 17.87 3.16
C MET A 158 18.64 18.74 2.61
N ASN A 159 18.78 19.22 1.37
CA ASN A 159 17.77 20.08 0.77
C ASN A 159 16.55 19.27 0.25
N ILE A 160 15.36 19.56 0.79
CA ILE A 160 14.08 19.03 0.32
C ILE A 160 13.11 20.11 -0.21
N SER A 161 13.56 21.36 -0.39
CA SER A 161 12.69 22.49 -0.74
C SER A 161 12.01 22.38 -2.12
N ALA A 162 12.59 21.59 -3.03
CA ALA A 162 12.03 21.29 -4.35
C ALA A 162 11.19 19.99 -4.40
N ALA A 163 10.93 19.35 -3.26
CA ALA A 163 10.07 18.17 -3.21
C ALA A 163 8.59 18.56 -3.39
N PRO A 164 7.84 17.92 -4.31
CA PRO A 164 6.47 18.31 -4.60
C PRO A 164 5.53 18.06 -3.41
N ALA A 165 4.74 19.07 -3.07
CA ALA A 165 3.72 18.99 -2.03
C ALA A 165 2.46 18.28 -2.55
N LEU A 166 2.43 16.95 -2.44
CA LEU A 166 1.30 16.14 -2.90
C LEU A 166 0.09 16.21 -1.96
N THR A 167 -1.11 16.35 -2.52
CA THR A 167 -2.39 16.25 -1.79
C THR A 167 -2.66 14.81 -1.33
N ARG A 168 -3.60 14.60 -0.40
CA ARG A 168 -3.98 13.25 0.06
C ARG A 168 -4.46 12.35 -1.09
N CYS A 169 -5.25 12.88 -2.01
CA CYS A 169 -5.77 12.11 -3.14
C CYS A 169 -4.69 11.84 -4.20
N GLU A 170 -3.74 12.77 -4.42
CA GLU A 170 -2.54 12.49 -5.23
C GLU A 170 -1.68 11.38 -4.63
N LYS A 171 -1.46 11.38 -3.30
CA LYS A 171 -0.73 10.30 -2.64
C LYS A 171 -1.42 8.94 -2.78
N LEU A 172 -2.76 8.90 -2.77
CA LEU A 172 -3.53 7.68 -3.03
C LEU A 172 -3.35 7.22 -4.49
N ILE A 173 -3.43 8.12 -5.47
CA ILE A 173 -3.22 7.80 -6.89
C ILE A 173 -1.78 7.31 -7.15
N MET A 174 -0.78 8.01 -6.61
CA MET A 174 0.63 7.64 -6.75
C MET A 174 0.88 6.26 -6.14
N ARG A 175 0.38 6.00 -4.92
CA ARG A 175 0.45 4.67 -4.28
C ARG A 175 -0.23 3.57 -5.10
N ALA A 176 -1.34 3.88 -5.76
CA ALA A 176 -2.10 2.94 -6.59
C ALA A 176 -1.52 2.77 -8.01
N SER A 177 -0.35 3.33 -8.31
CA SER A 177 0.27 3.29 -9.63
C SER A 177 1.65 2.64 -9.59
N GLU A 178 1.96 1.85 -10.61
CA GLU A 178 3.33 1.37 -10.88
C GLU A 178 4.04 2.26 -11.92
N ARG A 179 3.36 3.31 -12.41
CA ARG A 179 3.87 4.21 -13.45
C ARG A 179 4.83 5.24 -12.86
N LYS A 180 6.11 5.07 -13.20
CA LYS A 180 7.25 5.92 -12.81
C LYS A 180 7.18 7.38 -13.30
N ASP A 181 6.19 7.73 -14.10
CA ASP A 181 5.91 9.06 -14.65
C ASP A 181 4.63 9.72 -14.06
N ILE A 182 4.00 9.11 -13.04
CA ILE A 182 2.80 9.66 -12.40
C ILE A 182 3.11 11.01 -11.72
N PHE A 183 2.35 12.06 -12.03
CA PHE A 183 2.58 13.44 -11.57
C PHE A 183 3.95 14.05 -11.94
N ALA A 184 4.61 13.59 -13.01
CA ALA A 184 5.90 14.12 -13.47
C ALA A 184 5.91 15.64 -13.70
N GLU A 185 4.76 16.22 -14.06
CA GLU A 185 4.59 17.68 -14.22
C GLU A 185 4.92 18.47 -12.95
N LYS A 186 4.73 17.88 -11.75
CA LYS A 186 4.99 18.53 -10.45
C LYS A 186 6.47 18.61 -10.08
N PHE A 187 7.36 17.98 -10.83
CA PHE A 187 8.82 17.98 -10.60
C PHE A 187 9.57 19.05 -11.42
N THR A 188 8.84 19.88 -12.18
CA THR A 188 9.42 20.76 -13.21
C THR A 188 10.15 22.00 -12.67
N HIS A 189 10.11 22.26 -11.36
CA HIS A 189 10.90 23.32 -10.69
C HIS A 189 12.35 22.89 -10.38
N ILE A 190 13.01 22.17 -11.29
CA ILE A 190 14.46 21.95 -11.26
C ILE A 190 15.09 22.96 -12.24
N PRO A 191 15.80 24.00 -11.78
CA PRO A 191 16.54 24.87 -12.68
C PRO A 191 17.56 24.04 -13.47
N PRO A 192 17.67 24.22 -14.80
CA PRO A 192 18.63 23.48 -15.59
C PRO A 192 20.06 23.82 -15.14
N LEU A 193 20.76 22.83 -14.58
CA LEU A 193 22.21 22.90 -14.35
C LEU A 193 22.89 23.36 -15.65
N PRO A 194 23.81 24.33 -15.61
CA PRO A 194 24.34 24.97 -16.82
C PRO A 194 25.05 23.95 -17.70
N LEU A 195 24.41 23.61 -18.82
CA LEU A 195 24.96 22.73 -19.85
C LEU A 195 26.27 23.32 -20.35
N LYS A 196 27.39 22.61 -20.10
CA LYS A 196 28.68 22.94 -20.71
C LYS A 196 28.48 22.97 -22.23
N ALA A 197 28.87 24.08 -22.85
CA ALA A 197 28.52 24.38 -24.23
C ALA A 197 29.04 23.31 -25.20
N ALA A 198 28.13 22.54 -25.78
CA ALA A 198 28.43 21.69 -26.93
C ALA A 198 28.74 22.60 -28.13
N HIS A 199 29.86 22.35 -28.82
CA HIS A 199 30.26 23.16 -29.98
C HIS A 199 29.21 23.12 -31.09
N LYS A 200 28.78 24.29 -31.56
CA LYS A 200 28.07 24.41 -32.84
C LYS A 200 29.07 24.17 -33.97
N THR A 201 28.86 23.12 -34.75
CA THR A 201 29.50 22.95 -36.07
C THR A 201 28.51 23.37 -37.16
N THR A 202 28.75 24.55 -37.74
CA THR A 202 28.01 25.03 -38.91
C THR A 202 28.38 24.21 -40.15
N GLY A 203 27.39 23.78 -40.93
CA GLY A 203 27.63 23.08 -42.19
C GLY A 203 28.19 24.00 -43.28
N SER A 204 28.99 23.43 -44.18
CA SER A 204 29.44 24.06 -45.43
C SER A 204 29.40 23.02 -46.56
N ASN A 205 28.88 23.42 -47.72
CA ASN A 205 28.72 22.53 -48.88
C ASN A 205 29.96 22.57 -49.79
N GLY A 206 30.39 21.40 -50.26
CA GLY A 206 31.37 21.25 -51.34
C GLY A 206 32.83 21.44 -50.93
N SER A 207 33.81 21.06 -51.75
CA SER A 207 33.71 20.28 -53.00
C SER A 207 35.09 19.78 -53.43
N HIS A 208 35.13 18.60 -54.07
CA HIS A 208 36.20 18.09 -54.95
C HIS A 208 37.64 17.92 -54.43
N SER A 209 38.23 16.77 -54.82
CA SER A 209 39.62 16.54 -55.27
C SER A 209 40.84 16.96 -54.42
N SER A 210 42.04 16.41 -54.62
CA SER A 210 42.53 15.11 -55.13
C SER A 210 44.08 15.15 -55.01
N GLU A 211 44.73 13.98 -55.00
CA GLU A 211 46.16 13.76 -55.32
C GLU A 211 47.26 14.21 -54.31
N ASP A 212 48.33 13.40 -54.31
CA ASP A 212 49.76 13.59 -53.95
C ASP A 212 50.22 14.36 -52.69
N GLY A 213 51.18 13.75 -51.96
CA GLY A 213 51.97 14.51 -50.97
C GLY A 213 53.06 13.86 -50.11
N VAL A 214 53.77 12.81 -50.55
CA VAL A 214 55.23 12.63 -50.32
C VAL A 214 55.85 12.83 -48.89
N LEU A 215 56.30 11.70 -48.31
CA LEU A 215 57.50 11.49 -47.43
C LEU A 215 57.54 11.79 -45.90
N ILE A 216 58.40 10.97 -45.25
CA ILE A 216 59.18 11.19 -43.99
C ILE A 216 58.40 11.21 -42.65
N SER A 217 58.80 10.47 -41.60
CA SER A 217 59.77 9.36 -41.46
C SER A 217 59.57 8.60 -40.13
N ALA A 218 60.12 7.38 -40.05
CA ALA A 218 60.56 6.59 -38.88
C ALA A 218 59.96 6.89 -37.47
N ARG A 219 59.61 5.86 -36.69
CA ARG A 219 60.58 4.85 -36.21
C ARG A 219 59.93 3.53 -35.80
N ALA A 220 60.68 2.42 -35.97
CA ALA A 220 60.17 1.05 -35.83
C ALA A 220 60.79 0.25 -34.68
N ARG A 221 60.00 -0.69 -34.14
CA ARG A 221 60.33 -2.02 -33.55
C ARG A 221 58.97 -2.69 -33.25
N SER A 222 58.60 -3.88 -33.74
CA SER A 222 59.32 -5.16 -33.94
C SER A 222 59.80 -5.74 -32.60
N THR A 223 59.56 -7.01 -32.26
CA THR A 223 59.54 -8.22 -33.12
C THR A 223 58.57 -9.34 -32.64
N THR A 224 58.37 -10.36 -33.50
CA THR A 224 58.14 -11.81 -33.19
C THR A 224 56.88 -12.28 -32.41
N ALA A 225 56.29 -13.45 -32.70
CA ALA A 225 56.38 -14.38 -33.85
C ALA A 225 55.31 -15.50 -33.79
N THR A 226 54.95 -16.08 -34.96
CA THR A 226 54.56 -17.51 -35.24
C THR A 226 53.46 -18.23 -34.42
N SER A 227 52.70 -19.21 -34.95
CA SER A 227 52.79 -19.99 -36.20
C SER A 227 51.43 -20.46 -36.73
N ASP A 228 51.35 -20.63 -38.05
CA ASP A 228 50.74 -21.72 -38.85
C ASP A 228 49.76 -22.75 -38.21
N HIS A 229 48.71 -23.24 -38.90
CA HIS A 229 48.73 -23.83 -40.25
C HIS A 229 47.37 -23.77 -41.03
N ASN A 230 47.42 -24.14 -42.31
CA ASN A 230 46.32 -24.26 -43.32
C ASN A 230 46.13 -25.77 -43.69
N PRO A 231 45.39 -26.25 -44.73
CA PRO A 231 44.51 -25.65 -45.78
C PRO A 231 43.02 -26.15 -45.63
N THR A 232 42.06 -26.18 -46.58
CA THR A 232 41.99 -26.32 -48.07
C THR A 232 40.75 -25.63 -48.73
N HIS A 233 40.33 -26.11 -49.91
CA HIS A 233 39.30 -25.62 -50.85
C HIS A 233 38.60 -26.85 -51.51
N PRO A 234 37.53 -26.75 -52.35
CA PRO A 234 36.88 -25.59 -53.01
C PRO A 234 35.36 -25.49 -52.66
N SER A 235 34.43 -24.80 -53.34
CA SER A 235 34.38 -24.18 -54.68
C SER A 235 33.44 -22.93 -54.76
N SER A 236 32.65 -22.76 -55.83
CA SER A 236 31.83 -21.57 -56.19
C SER A 236 30.83 -21.94 -57.31
N PRO A 237 29.97 -21.04 -57.86
CA PRO A 237 29.48 -19.73 -57.37
C PRO A 237 27.93 -19.51 -57.53
N SER A 238 27.34 -18.54 -56.83
CA SER A 238 26.45 -17.49 -57.43
C SER A 238 25.87 -16.45 -56.42
N ASP A 239 25.98 -15.18 -56.81
CA ASP A 239 25.19 -13.95 -56.56
C ASP A 239 24.52 -13.56 -55.21
N SER A 240 24.65 -12.25 -54.94
CA SER A 240 23.64 -11.33 -54.35
C SER A 240 23.48 -11.15 -52.82
N SER A 241 24.53 -10.63 -52.19
CA SER A 241 24.48 -9.42 -51.32
C SER A 241 23.84 -9.43 -49.91
N PHE A 242 24.42 -8.56 -49.06
CA PHE A 242 24.00 -8.06 -47.75
C PHE A 242 24.07 -8.97 -46.50
N SER A 243 24.93 -8.53 -45.59
CA SER A 243 25.09 -8.90 -44.18
C SER A 243 23.84 -8.52 -43.34
N LEU A 244 23.71 -8.86 -42.05
CA LEU A 244 24.72 -9.17 -41.04
C LEU A 244 24.08 -9.96 -39.86
N GLY A 245 24.83 -10.84 -39.20
CA GLY A 245 24.41 -11.46 -37.94
C GLY A 245 25.58 -12.07 -37.15
N GLY A 246 25.48 -12.11 -35.82
CA GLY A 246 26.48 -12.80 -34.97
C GLY A 246 26.98 -12.02 -33.74
N SER A 247 26.19 -12.08 -32.66
CA SER A 247 26.54 -11.97 -31.23
C SER A 247 28.02 -11.89 -30.76
N ALA A 248 28.33 -10.88 -29.93
CA ALA A 248 29.11 -10.96 -28.67
C ALA A 248 28.73 -9.72 -27.80
N VAL A 249 28.45 -9.73 -26.49
CA VAL A 249 28.86 -10.52 -25.30
C VAL A 249 30.17 -10.06 -24.65
N TRP A 250 30.04 -9.08 -23.73
CA TRP A 250 30.83 -8.81 -22.51
C TRP A 250 29.84 -8.12 -21.53
N VAL A 251 29.56 -8.52 -20.29
CA VAL A 251 30.33 -9.09 -19.15
C VAL A 251 31.03 -8.02 -18.29
N ASN A 252 30.26 -7.42 -17.38
CA ASN A 252 30.44 -7.39 -15.91
C ASN A 252 29.09 -6.90 -15.34
N ASP A 253 28.43 -7.51 -14.35
CA ASP A 253 28.86 -8.07 -13.04
C ASP A 253 29.06 -6.99 -11.97
N ASP A 254 28.09 -6.93 -11.04
CA ASP A 254 28.18 -6.35 -9.70
C ASP A 254 26.89 -6.73 -8.90
N SER A 255 26.72 -8.03 -8.61
CA SER A 255 25.61 -8.52 -7.76
C SER A 255 26.13 -9.42 -6.65
N VAL A 256 26.55 -8.81 -5.54
CA VAL A 256 27.08 -9.50 -4.36
C VAL A 256 26.00 -10.35 -3.70
N ILE A 257 26.10 -11.67 -3.89
CA ILE A 257 25.37 -12.67 -3.11
C ILE A 257 26.14 -12.89 -1.80
N VAL A 258 25.47 -12.75 -0.67
CA VAL A 258 26.00 -13.17 0.64
C VAL A 258 25.51 -14.58 0.91
N ASP A 259 26.38 -15.57 0.73
CA ASP A 259 26.07 -16.97 0.94
C ASP A 259 26.37 -17.40 2.39
N SER A 260 25.46 -18.16 3.01
CA SER A 260 25.60 -18.68 4.39
C SER A 260 24.57 -19.78 4.70
N GLN A 261 24.62 -20.90 3.99
CA GLN A 261 23.99 -22.13 4.46
C GLN A 261 24.91 -22.87 5.44
N VAL A 262 24.47 -23.04 6.69
CA VAL A 262 25.07 -24.00 7.64
C VAL A 262 24.10 -25.16 7.82
N GLY A 263 24.43 -26.31 7.24
CA GLY A 263 23.59 -27.51 7.31
C GLY A 263 23.75 -28.27 8.62
N VAL A 264 22.65 -28.81 9.14
CA VAL A 264 22.64 -29.85 10.18
C VAL A 264 22.10 -31.13 9.56
N ALA A 265 22.88 -32.20 9.62
CA ALA A 265 22.55 -33.48 8.97
C ALA A 265 22.26 -34.57 10.01
N ILE A 266 21.19 -35.36 9.80
CA ILE A 266 20.92 -36.59 10.55
C ILE A 266 20.47 -37.72 9.60
N GLY A 267 21.26 -38.80 9.61
CA GLY A 267 20.92 -40.21 9.35
C GLY A 267 19.84 -40.60 8.33
N ALA A 268 20.25 -41.30 7.27
CA ALA A 268 19.37 -42.09 6.41
C ALA A 268 19.40 -43.60 6.77
N GLY A 269 18.30 -44.32 6.53
CA GLY A 269 18.20 -45.78 6.61
C GLY A 269 17.00 -46.32 5.80
N PRO A 270 17.04 -47.52 5.16
CA PRO A 270 16.28 -47.72 3.92
C PRO A 270 15.33 -48.94 3.83
N GLY A 271 14.36 -48.84 2.90
CA GLY A 271 13.59 -49.95 2.32
C GLY A 271 12.07 -49.92 2.58
N SER A 272 11.18 -50.57 1.81
CA SER A 272 11.27 -51.13 0.44
C SER A 272 9.87 -51.61 -0.03
N VAL A 273 9.58 -51.59 -1.34
CA VAL A 273 8.50 -52.30 -2.11
C VAL A 273 7.01 -52.32 -1.68
N GLY A 274 6.10 -52.17 -2.67
CA GLY A 274 4.89 -53.03 -2.77
C GLY A 274 3.53 -52.40 -3.17
N GLY A 275 3.02 -52.73 -4.37
CA GLY A 275 1.59 -52.66 -4.79
C GLY A 275 1.00 -51.26 -5.08
N ALA A 276 0.31 -50.90 -6.19
CA ALA A 276 -0.39 -51.55 -7.32
C ALA A 276 -1.95 -51.66 -7.22
N SER A 277 -2.63 -50.68 -7.88
CA SER A 277 -3.94 -50.76 -8.59
C SER A 277 -5.22 -51.20 -7.81
N VAL A 278 -6.49 -51.04 -8.24
CA VAL A 278 -7.22 -50.77 -9.52
C VAL A 278 -8.43 -49.86 -9.18
N SER A 279 -8.67 -48.66 -9.75
CA SER A 279 -9.21 -48.25 -11.08
C SER A 279 -10.74 -48.38 -11.32
N GLY A 280 -11.35 -47.33 -11.89
CA GLY A 280 -12.75 -47.24 -12.36
C GLY A 280 -13.25 -45.77 -12.40
N SER A 281 -12.92 -44.94 -13.41
CA SER A 281 -13.40 -44.94 -14.82
C SER A 281 -14.93 -44.74 -14.90
N SER A 282 -15.46 -43.63 -15.44
CA SER A 282 -15.38 -43.19 -16.85
C SER A 282 -16.15 -41.84 -17.05
N VAL A 283 -16.09 -41.04 -18.14
CA VAL A 283 -15.16 -40.89 -19.28
C VAL A 283 -15.28 -39.46 -19.88
N LEU A 284 -14.11 -38.88 -20.23
CA LEU A 284 -13.79 -37.79 -21.19
C LEU A 284 -14.85 -36.83 -21.77
N THR A 285 -14.55 -35.53 -21.73
CA THR A 285 -14.59 -34.60 -22.90
C THR A 285 -13.67 -33.37 -22.72
N SER A 286 -12.37 -33.59 -22.55
CA SER A 286 -11.38 -32.51 -22.32
C SER A 286 -10.93 -31.82 -23.62
N ARG A 287 -11.61 -30.74 -24.02
CA ARG A 287 -11.18 -29.88 -25.15
C ARG A 287 -10.25 -28.76 -24.65
N GLY A 288 -8.94 -29.05 -24.57
CA GLY A 288 -7.95 -28.09 -24.10
C GLY A 288 -7.87 -26.82 -24.96
N ARG A 289 -7.88 -25.66 -24.32
CA ARG A 289 -7.48 -24.38 -24.92
C ARG A 289 -6.23 -23.87 -24.20
N ARG A 290 -5.10 -23.81 -24.91
CA ARG A 290 -3.98 -22.95 -24.49
C ARG A 290 -4.39 -21.50 -24.72
N SER A 291 -4.16 -20.64 -23.73
CA SER A 291 -4.09 -19.20 -23.99
C SER A 291 -2.87 -18.92 -24.86
N THR A 292 -3.02 -18.08 -25.88
CA THR A 292 -1.94 -17.65 -26.76
C THR A 292 -1.76 -16.14 -26.65
N ASP A 293 -0.85 -15.71 -25.79
CA ASP A 293 -0.39 -14.33 -25.80
C ASP A 293 0.33 -14.06 -27.13
N THR A 294 -0.27 -13.22 -27.97
CA THR A 294 0.29 -12.85 -29.28
C THR A 294 0.23 -11.34 -29.46
N SER A 295 1.34 -10.69 -29.13
CA SER A 295 1.61 -9.29 -29.42
C SER A 295 1.80 -9.07 -30.92
N SER A 296 0.69 -8.87 -31.65
CA SER A 296 0.70 -8.66 -33.10
C SER A 296 0.90 -7.18 -33.46
N ASN A 297 2.16 -6.78 -33.63
CA ASN A 297 2.52 -5.44 -34.12
C ASN A 297 2.49 -5.42 -35.66
N SER A 298 1.33 -5.16 -36.26
CA SER A 298 1.14 -5.17 -37.73
C SER A 298 1.52 -3.83 -38.39
N SER A 299 2.51 -3.88 -39.27
CA SER A 299 2.89 -2.76 -40.14
C SER A 299 2.07 -2.76 -41.43
N HIS A 300 1.33 -1.68 -41.66
CA HIS A 300 0.85 -1.33 -43.01
C HIS A 300 1.04 0.16 -43.26
N ALA A 301 1.85 0.48 -44.27
CA ALA A 301 1.97 1.83 -44.78
C ALA A 301 0.89 2.09 -45.83
N TYR A 302 0.13 3.16 -45.66
CA TYR A 302 -0.57 3.85 -46.75
C TYR A 302 -0.42 5.36 -46.55
N SER A 303 -0.29 6.09 -47.65
CA SER A 303 0.04 7.52 -47.64
C SER A 303 -1.22 8.38 -47.72
N GLY A 304 -1.28 9.47 -46.94
CA GLY A 304 -2.25 10.55 -47.13
C GLY A 304 -2.73 11.24 -45.85
N GLY A 305 -2.57 12.56 -45.78
CA GLY A 305 -3.23 13.43 -44.79
C GLY A 305 -2.50 13.60 -43.46
N ALA A 306 -1.85 14.74 -43.26
CA ALA A 306 -1.32 15.15 -41.96
C ALA A 306 -2.38 15.94 -41.16
N ILE A 307 -2.46 15.66 -39.84
CA ILE A 307 -3.14 16.53 -38.86
C ILE A 307 -2.09 16.86 -37.79
N PRO A 308 -1.80 18.14 -37.51
CA PRO A 308 -0.73 18.51 -36.59
C PRO A 308 -1.16 18.36 -35.13
N THR A 309 -0.73 17.28 -34.48
CA THR A 309 -0.74 17.20 -33.01
C THR A 309 0.52 17.88 -32.46
N SER A 310 0.34 18.97 -31.72
CA SER A 310 1.41 19.70 -31.05
C SER A 310 2.01 18.87 -29.90
N SER A 311 2.93 17.97 -30.26
CA SER A 311 3.71 17.16 -29.32
C SER A 311 5.01 17.88 -29.00
N ASP A 312 5.15 18.35 -27.77
CA ASP A 312 6.30 19.11 -27.31
C ASP A 312 7.59 18.26 -27.37
N PRO A 313 8.63 18.67 -28.13
CA PRO A 313 9.89 17.94 -28.22
C PRO A 313 10.64 17.80 -26.87
N HIS A 314 10.38 18.66 -25.88
CA HIS A 314 11.12 18.70 -24.63
C HIS A 314 10.93 17.45 -23.74
N LEU A 315 9.89 16.64 -23.96
CA LEU A 315 9.65 15.39 -23.23
C LEU A 315 10.52 14.20 -23.67
N ARG A 316 11.47 14.38 -24.61
CA ARG A 316 12.34 13.30 -25.12
C ARG A 316 13.83 13.45 -24.79
N SER A 317 14.16 14.06 -23.64
CA SER A 317 15.55 14.15 -23.16
C SER A 317 15.68 13.73 -21.69
N GLY A 318 16.44 12.67 -21.44
CA GLY A 318 16.74 12.16 -20.10
C GLY A 318 15.90 10.94 -19.70
N ILE A 319 16.52 10.03 -18.94
CA ILE A 319 15.86 8.88 -18.32
C ILE A 319 14.80 9.42 -17.34
N SER A 320 13.53 9.05 -17.52
CA SER A 320 12.43 9.47 -16.64
C SER A 320 12.70 9.02 -15.21
N LYS A 321 13.01 9.99 -14.33
CA LYS A 321 13.24 9.73 -12.91
C LYS A 321 11.93 9.28 -12.26
N ASP A 322 12.02 8.22 -11.47
CA ASP A 322 10.87 7.59 -10.82
C ASP A 322 10.17 8.54 -9.84
N THR A 323 8.99 9.02 -10.23
CA THR A 323 8.25 10.07 -9.50
C THR A 323 7.71 9.64 -8.14
N HIS A 324 7.79 8.36 -7.77
CA HIS A 324 7.50 7.91 -6.41
C HIS A 324 8.52 8.46 -5.38
N PHE A 325 9.70 8.86 -5.84
CA PHE A 325 10.82 9.31 -5.01
C PHE A 325 11.35 10.68 -5.44
N PHE A 326 11.36 11.64 -4.53
CA PHE A 326 12.17 12.85 -4.71
C PHE A 326 13.65 12.51 -4.48
N GLN A 327 14.51 12.91 -5.42
CA GLN A 327 15.95 12.65 -5.35
C GLN A 327 16.66 13.86 -4.72
N THR A 328 17.38 13.61 -3.62
CA THR A 328 18.25 14.60 -2.97
C THR A 328 19.57 13.92 -2.56
N SER A 329 20.42 14.59 -1.77
CA SER A 329 21.67 14.02 -1.29
C SER A 329 22.08 14.57 0.06
N ILE A 330 22.75 13.74 0.86
CA ILE A 330 23.42 14.11 2.12
C ILE A 330 24.93 14.15 1.87
N ALA A 331 25.60 15.21 2.32
CA ALA A 331 27.06 15.32 2.24
C ALA A 331 27.69 14.96 3.60
N TYR A 332 28.48 13.88 3.66
CA TYR A 332 29.16 13.43 4.88
C TYR A 332 30.63 13.12 4.61
N LYS A 333 31.54 13.76 5.37
CA LYS A 333 33.01 13.57 5.25
C LYS A 333 33.55 13.65 3.81
N GLY A 334 32.99 14.55 2.99
CA GLY A 334 33.34 14.72 1.57
C GLY A 334 32.65 13.75 0.60
N HIS A 335 31.97 12.71 1.08
CA HIS A 335 31.14 11.82 0.26
C HIS A 335 29.75 12.42 0.07
N THR A 336 29.20 12.36 -1.15
CA THR A 336 27.82 12.78 -1.46
C THR A 336 26.95 11.54 -1.63
N LEU A 337 26.05 11.31 -0.68
CA LEU A 337 25.21 10.12 -0.59
C LEU A 337 23.87 10.40 -1.28
N PRO A 338 23.48 9.66 -2.34
CA PRO A 338 22.20 9.88 -3.03
C PRO A 338 21.03 9.33 -2.22
N ILE A 339 20.04 10.18 -1.95
CA ILE A 339 18.88 9.87 -1.11
C ILE A 339 17.60 9.86 -1.97
N LYS A 340 16.74 8.86 -1.74
CA LYS A 340 15.41 8.72 -2.35
C LYS A 340 14.33 8.94 -1.28
N LEU A 341 13.76 10.13 -1.25
CA LEU A 341 12.67 10.52 -0.34
C LEU A 341 11.32 10.00 -0.89
N PRO A 342 10.64 9.04 -0.24
CA PRO A 342 9.33 8.57 -0.71
C PRO A 342 8.26 9.66 -0.55
N LEU A 343 7.45 9.87 -1.58
CA LEU A 343 6.44 10.95 -1.60
C LEU A 343 5.05 10.48 -1.15
N ALA A 344 4.72 9.20 -1.37
CA ALA A 344 3.41 8.59 -1.09
C ALA A 344 3.28 7.93 0.31
N THR A 345 4.07 8.36 1.30
CA THR A 345 3.94 7.93 2.72
C THR A 345 2.80 8.67 3.44
N PHE A 346 2.09 7.96 4.31
CA PHE A 346 0.94 8.43 5.09
C PHE A 346 1.26 8.45 6.61
N PRO A 347 0.44 9.10 7.46
CA PRO A 347 0.50 8.92 8.92
C PRO A 347 0.36 7.43 9.29
N GLU A 348 0.78 7.00 10.49
CA GLU A 348 0.82 5.57 10.92
C GLU A 348 1.80 4.64 10.16
N GLU A 349 2.32 5.02 8.99
CA GLU A 349 3.42 4.31 8.34
C GLU A 349 4.76 4.84 8.85
N VAL A 350 5.65 3.96 9.32
CA VAL A 350 7.01 4.32 9.76
C VAL A 350 8.01 3.30 9.22
N GLY A 351 9.16 3.75 8.73
CA GLY A 351 10.27 2.89 8.32
C GLY A 351 10.00 2.01 7.10
N GLU A 352 10.65 0.85 7.07
CA GLU A 352 10.53 -0.20 6.05
C GLU A 352 9.92 -1.46 6.67
N TYR A 353 8.59 -1.45 6.82
CA TYR A 353 7.82 -2.63 7.21
C TYR A 353 7.36 -3.43 5.98
N SER A 354 6.99 -4.70 6.15
CA SER A 354 6.36 -5.52 5.09
C SER A 354 5.13 -6.26 5.59
N LEU A 355 3.99 -6.01 4.95
CA LEU A 355 2.79 -6.83 5.15
C LEU A 355 2.97 -8.22 4.56
N ILE A 356 3.71 -8.37 3.45
CA ILE A 356 4.01 -9.69 2.87
C ILE A 356 4.72 -10.57 3.90
N GLN A 357 5.76 -10.06 4.57
CA GLN A 357 6.48 -10.82 5.61
C GLN A 357 5.59 -11.16 6.81
N LEU A 358 4.83 -10.19 7.32
CA LEU A 358 3.87 -10.41 8.43
C LEU A 358 2.88 -11.53 8.08
N ILE A 359 2.35 -11.53 6.87
CA ILE A 359 1.31 -12.46 6.42
C ILE A 359 1.90 -13.83 6.08
N GLN A 360 3.06 -13.91 5.42
CA GLN A 360 3.73 -15.20 5.21
C GLN A 360 4.08 -15.90 6.53
N THR A 361 4.60 -15.16 7.52
CA THR A 361 4.86 -15.70 8.86
C THR A 361 3.58 -16.18 9.55
N PHE A 362 2.47 -15.43 9.47
CA PHE A 362 1.20 -15.77 10.12
C PHE A 362 0.10 -16.35 9.18
N SER A 363 0.52 -16.98 8.07
CA SER A 363 -0.30 -17.86 7.21
C SER A 363 0.34 -19.23 6.92
N SER A 364 1.51 -19.53 7.50
CA SER A 364 2.17 -20.83 7.38
C SER A 364 1.31 -21.99 7.92
N PRO A 365 1.24 -23.16 7.26
CA PRO A 365 0.52 -24.34 7.76
C PRO A 365 1.02 -24.91 9.10
N LEU A 366 2.17 -24.44 9.60
CA LEU A 366 2.76 -24.83 10.89
C LEU A 366 2.22 -24.03 12.09
N ILE A 367 1.40 -23.00 11.84
CA ILE A 367 0.89 -22.12 12.90
C ILE A 367 -0.05 -22.85 13.84
N THR A 368 0.09 -22.55 15.13
CA THR A 368 -0.85 -23.01 16.15
C THR A 368 -1.55 -21.82 16.81
N ILE A 369 -2.88 -21.83 16.80
CA ILE A 369 -3.73 -20.89 17.53
C ILE A 369 -4.16 -21.55 18.84
N SER A 370 -4.07 -20.81 19.95
CA SER A 370 -4.37 -21.34 21.29
C SER A 370 -4.96 -20.28 22.22
N GLY A 371 -5.60 -20.72 23.30
CA GLY A 371 -6.33 -19.85 24.23
C GLY A 371 -7.85 -19.89 24.04
N PRO A 372 -8.61 -19.10 24.83
CA PRO A 372 -10.06 -19.04 24.78
C PRO A 372 -10.60 -18.26 23.56
N LEU A 373 -11.76 -18.67 23.05
CA LEU A 373 -12.45 -17.97 21.96
C LEU A 373 -13.17 -16.73 22.48
N HIS A 374 -12.75 -15.55 22.01
CA HIS A 374 -13.40 -14.26 22.30
C HIS A 374 -14.15 -13.69 21.09
N PRO A 375 -15.41 -13.23 21.20
CA PRO A 375 -16.23 -12.74 20.07
C PRO A 375 -15.67 -11.49 19.35
N HIS A 376 -14.91 -10.63 20.04
CA HIS A 376 -14.23 -9.51 19.40
C HIS A 376 -13.11 -9.95 18.46
N LEU A 377 -12.53 -11.14 18.70
CA LEU A 377 -11.33 -11.64 18.02
C LEU A 377 -11.63 -12.72 16.98
N HIS A 378 -12.61 -13.58 17.25
CA HIS A 378 -12.89 -14.77 16.46
C HIS A 378 -14.19 -14.62 15.67
N THR A 379 -14.21 -13.71 14.68
CA THR A 379 -15.37 -13.44 13.80
C THR A 379 -15.88 -14.68 13.05
N ASN A 380 -15.05 -15.73 12.95
CA ASN A 380 -15.38 -17.02 12.35
C ASN A 380 -15.08 -18.21 13.30
N GLY A 381 -15.11 -18.00 14.62
CA GLY A 381 -14.77 -19.03 15.61
C GLY A 381 -13.34 -19.58 15.42
N ILE A 382 -13.16 -20.90 15.56
CA ILE A 382 -11.85 -21.57 15.38
C ILE A 382 -11.27 -21.45 13.96
N LEU A 383 -12.07 -21.09 12.95
CA LEU A 383 -11.62 -20.89 11.58
C LEU A 383 -11.27 -19.42 11.27
N THR A 384 -11.16 -18.56 12.29
CA THR A 384 -10.70 -17.18 12.10
C THR A 384 -9.20 -17.17 11.82
N HIS A 385 -8.79 -16.70 10.63
CA HIS A 385 -7.37 -16.70 10.25
C HIS A 385 -6.52 -15.81 11.20
N PRO A 386 -5.26 -16.19 11.55
CA PRO A 386 -4.39 -15.44 12.47
C PRO A 386 -4.25 -13.94 12.18
N ILE A 387 -4.07 -13.56 10.91
CA ILE A 387 -4.02 -12.14 10.49
C ILE A 387 -5.34 -11.39 10.76
N THR A 388 -6.48 -12.07 10.66
CA THR A 388 -7.79 -11.52 11.03
C THR A 388 -7.90 -11.37 12.55
N ILE A 389 -7.42 -12.34 13.34
CA ILE A 389 -7.34 -12.22 14.81
C ILE A 389 -6.47 -11.02 15.21
N LEU A 390 -5.31 -10.84 14.57
CA LEU A 390 -4.43 -9.69 14.78
C LEU A 390 -5.13 -8.37 14.44
N PHE A 391 -5.78 -8.26 13.28
CA PHE A 391 -6.54 -7.07 12.89
C PHE A 391 -7.67 -6.75 13.87
N ASN A 392 -8.42 -7.78 14.28
CA ASN A 392 -9.50 -7.70 15.25
C ASN A 392 -8.98 -7.21 16.62
N ALA A 393 -7.81 -7.68 17.05
CA ALA A 393 -7.14 -7.21 18.27
C ALA A 393 -6.68 -5.73 18.16
N LEU A 394 -6.09 -5.36 17.01
CA LEU A 394 -5.61 -4.01 16.72
C LEU A 394 -6.74 -2.97 16.78
N VAL A 395 -7.90 -3.26 16.15
CA VAL A 395 -9.04 -2.32 16.14
C VAL A 395 -9.84 -2.34 17.44
N THR A 396 -10.01 -3.50 18.10
CA THR A 396 -10.75 -3.58 19.37
C THR A 396 -9.92 -3.21 20.61
N GLY A 397 -8.76 -2.56 20.44
CA GLY A 397 -7.96 -2.02 21.53
C GLY A 397 -7.45 -3.08 22.51
N LYS A 398 -6.80 -4.12 21.99
CA LYS A 398 -6.12 -5.15 22.79
C LYS A 398 -4.65 -4.80 23.01
N ARG A 399 -4.07 -5.28 24.10
CA ARG A 399 -2.62 -5.31 24.34
C ARG A 399 -2.01 -6.44 23.52
N ILE A 400 -1.17 -6.11 22.56
CA ILE A 400 -0.57 -7.06 21.61
C ILE A 400 0.93 -7.11 21.86
N LEU A 401 1.45 -8.32 22.06
CA LEU A 401 2.86 -8.59 22.27
C LEU A 401 3.40 -9.43 21.11
N PHE A 402 4.41 -8.91 20.41
CA PHE A 402 5.20 -9.66 19.43
C PHE A 402 6.47 -10.17 20.12
N LEU A 403 6.63 -11.49 20.19
CA LEU A 403 7.81 -12.13 20.77
C LEU A 403 8.71 -12.68 19.65
N GLY A 404 9.98 -12.29 19.67
CA GLY A 404 11.01 -12.80 18.77
C GLY A 404 12.23 -13.31 19.53
N HIS A 405 12.10 -14.46 20.19
CA HIS A 405 13.23 -15.02 20.94
C HIS A 405 14.34 -15.51 19.98
N ASN A 406 15.57 -15.00 20.19
CA ASN A 406 16.73 -15.16 19.30
C ASN A 406 16.53 -14.60 17.86
N ILE A 407 15.61 -13.64 17.70
CA ILE A 407 15.41 -12.86 16.46
C ILE A 407 15.98 -11.45 16.69
N PRO A 408 16.65 -10.82 15.70
CA PRO A 408 17.12 -9.43 15.84
C PRO A 408 16.00 -8.48 16.22
N ALA A 409 16.27 -7.55 17.13
CA ALA A 409 15.28 -6.62 17.66
C ALA A 409 14.75 -5.68 16.55
N GLY A 410 15.57 -5.34 15.56
CA GLY A 410 15.13 -4.62 14.35
C GLY A 410 14.11 -5.40 13.51
N GLN A 411 14.24 -6.73 13.43
CA GLN A 411 13.26 -7.56 12.73
C GLN A 411 11.95 -7.64 13.54
N VAL A 412 12.01 -7.78 14.87
CA VAL A 412 10.81 -7.75 15.74
C VAL A 412 10.06 -6.41 15.60
N ALA A 413 10.81 -5.29 15.58
CA ALA A 413 10.24 -3.96 15.34
C ALA A 413 9.52 -3.86 14.00
N ASN A 414 10.05 -4.45 12.93
CA ASN A 414 9.38 -4.45 11.63
C ASN A 414 8.03 -5.19 11.65
N TYR A 415 7.87 -6.26 12.45
CA TYR A 415 6.57 -6.91 12.63
C TYR A 415 5.55 -6.02 13.37
N VAL A 416 5.99 -5.28 14.40
CA VAL A 416 5.14 -4.29 15.11
C VAL A 416 4.71 -3.17 14.18
N LEU A 417 5.61 -2.65 13.35
CA LEU A 417 5.30 -1.60 12.37
C LEU A 417 4.36 -2.12 11.26
N SER A 418 4.56 -3.36 10.79
CA SER A 418 3.61 -4.02 9.89
C SER A 418 2.23 -4.18 10.53
N ALA A 419 2.14 -4.48 11.83
CA ALA A 419 0.86 -4.56 12.54
C ALA A 419 0.17 -3.18 12.66
N CYS A 420 0.92 -2.11 12.93
CA CYS A 420 0.39 -0.74 12.95
C CYS A 420 -0.12 -0.31 11.56
N ALA A 421 0.62 -0.65 10.51
CA ALA A 421 0.20 -0.44 9.13
C ALA A 421 -1.04 -1.27 8.75
N LEU A 422 -1.12 -2.53 9.19
CA LEU A 422 -2.26 -3.40 8.91
C LEU A 422 -3.53 -2.87 9.59
N GLY A 423 -3.44 -2.45 10.86
CA GLY A 423 -4.56 -1.85 11.60
C GLY A 423 -5.04 -0.51 11.05
N SER A 424 -4.13 0.34 10.58
CA SER A 424 -4.42 1.67 10.02
C SER A 424 -4.97 1.67 8.59
N GLY A 425 -4.93 0.52 7.90
CA GLY A 425 -5.14 0.49 6.44
C GLY A 425 -4.00 1.23 5.71
N CYS A 426 -2.76 0.89 6.05
CA CYS A 426 -1.51 1.50 5.61
C CYS A 426 -1.51 3.04 5.75
N GLY A 427 -1.97 3.53 6.90
CA GLY A 427 -2.08 4.98 7.16
C GLY A 427 -3.15 5.73 6.39
N ALA A 428 -3.86 5.06 5.47
CA ALA A 428 -4.81 5.70 4.58
C ALA A 428 -6.23 5.78 5.17
N VAL A 429 -6.59 4.94 6.16
CA VAL A 429 -7.99 4.83 6.65
C VAL A 429 -8.16 5.22 8.12
N LEU A 430 -7.35 4.67 9.03
CA LEU A 430 -7.48 4.83 10.48
C LEU A 430 -6.16 5.30 11.10
N ARG A 431 -6.23 6.06 12.20
CA ARG A 431 -5.06 6.49 12.99
C ARG A 431 -5.15 6.07 14.46
N GLY A 432 -4.06 6.25 15.20
CA GLY A 432 -3.93 5.96 16.62
C GLY A 432 -3.31 4.59 16.96
N PHE A 433 -2.46 4.03 16.10
CA PHE A 433 -1.73 2.77 16.33
C PHE A 433 -0.27 3.05 16.73
N ILE A 434 0.40 3.96 16.01
CA ILE A 434 1.80 4.37 16.27
C ILE A 434 1.95 5.13 17.60
N GLU A 435 0.93 5.87 18.05
CA GLU A 435 0.94 6.57 19.35
C GLU A 435 1.04 5.62 20.57
N ARG A 436 0.77 4.33 20.37
CA ARG A 436 0.70 3.29 21.41
C ARG A 436 1.52 2.04 21.07
N SER A 437 2.39 2.11 20.06
CA SER A 437 3.26 1.00 19.68
C SER A 437 4.70 1.21 20.13
N PHE A 438 5.32 0.16 20.66
CA PHE A 438 6.70 0.15 21.11
C PHE A 438 7.43 -0.86 20.21
N PRO A 439 8.00 -0.44 19.06
CA PRO A 439 8.48 -1.39 18.05
C PRO A 439 9.57 -2.31 18.60
N TYR A 440 10.49 -1.76 19.39
CA TYR A 440 11.23 -2.50 20.38
C TYR A 440 10.91 -2.00 21.80
N ALA A 441 10.81 -2.94 22.74
CA ALA A 441 10.68 -2.70 24.16
C ALA A 441 11.56 -3.70 24.94
N GLY A 442 12.21 -3.21 26.02
CA GLY A 442 13.09 -4.00 26.87
C GLY A 442 12.56 -4.12 28.31
N LEU A 443 13.37 -4.74 29.17
CA LEU A 443 13.13 -4.83 30.63
C LEU A 443 13.41 -3.51 31.37
N ALA A 444 14.25 -2.63 30.80
CA ALA A 444 14.38 -1.27 31.29
C ALA A 444 13.09 -0.48 30.98
N GLY A 445 12.42 0.03 32.01
CA GLY A 445 11.23 0.87 31.88
C GLY A 445 9.93 0.12 31.55
N GLU A 446 9.59 -0.94 32.29
CA GLU A 446 8.33 -1.71 32.13
C GLU A 446 7.03 -0.88 32.20
N ASP A 447 7.09 0.40 32.56
CA ASP A 447 5.98 1.36 32.48
C ASP A 447 5.27 1.38 31.11
N TRP A 448 5.95 0.97 30.02
CA TRP A 448 5.31 0.79 28.70
C TRP A 448 4.13 -0.20 28.75
N VAL A 449 4.18 -1.21 29.62
CA VAL A 449 3.14 -2.24 29.81
C VAL A 449 1.86 -1.65 30.39
N SER A 450 1.93 -0.53 31.13
CA SER A 450 0.76 0.22 31.61
C SER A 450 0.03 1.01 30.50
N THR A 451 0.58 1.08 29.29
CA THR A 451 -0.04 1.80 28.17
C THR A 451 -1.29 1.05 27.68
N PRO A 452 -2.49 1.68 27.67
CA PRO A 452 -3.71 1.00 27.26
C PRO A 452 -3.65 0.60 25.79
N ALA A 453 -4.00 -0.66 25.51
CA ALA A 453 -4.01 -1.25 24.16
C ALA A 453 -2.65 -1.18 23.42
N TYR A 454 -1.53 -1.31 24.14
CA TYR A 454 -0.19 -1.25 23.55
C TYR A 454 0.02 -2.27 22.41
N ILE A 455 0.98 -1.98 21.52
CA ILE A 455 1.46 -2.90 20.47
C ILE A 455 2.99 -2.98 20.60
N ALA A 456 3.51 -3.96 21.33
CA ALA A 456 4.92 -4.00 21.73
C ALA A 456 5.68 -5.16 21.09
N GLY A 457 6.97 -4.95 20.80
CA GLY A 457 7.89 -5.97 20.27
C GLY A 457 9.03 -6.25 21.24
N VAL A 458 9.23 -7.53 21.60
CA VAL A 458 10.21 -7.95 22.62
C VAL A 458 11.02 -9.17 22.15
N THR A 459 12.29 -9.25 22.56
CA THR A 459 13.18 -10.41 22.31
C THR A 459 13.27 -11.35 23.52
N ASN A 460 12.84 -10.89 24.71
CA ASN A 460 12.98 -11.60 25.98
C ASN A 460 11.71 -12.41 26.33
N PRO A 461 11.79 -13.75 26.52
CA PRO A 461 10.62 -14.61 26.71
C PRO A 461 9.93 -14.43 28.08
N ILE A 462 10.54 -13.72 29.04
CA ILE A 462 9.90 -13.43 30.34
C ILE A 462 8.56 -12.69 30.18
N PHE A 463 8.39 -11.91 29.11
CA PHE A 463 7.13 -11.22 28.82
C PHE A 463 5.98 -12.16 28.42
N GLU A 464 6.23 -13.35 27.86
CA GLU A 464 5.18 -14.39 27.71
C GLU A 464 4.64 -14.79 29.09
N THR A 465 5.56 -14.98 30.05
CA THR A 465 5.23 -15.40 31.43
C THR A 465 4.54 -14.30 32.25
N SER A 466 4.72 -13.02 31.91
CA SER A 466 4.12 -11.88 32.61
C SER A 466 2.58 -11.91 32.68
N GLY A 467 1.92 -12.46 31.65
CA GLY A 467 0.45 -12.41 31.50
C GLY A 467 -0.14 -11.01 31.32
N LEU A 468 0.67 -9.97 31.11
CA LEU A 468 0.23 -8.57 31.00
C LEU A 468 -0.20 -8.17 29.57
N TRP A 469 -0.50 -9.14 28.72
CA TRP A 469 -0.91 -9.02 27.31
C TRP A 469 -2.28 -9.68 27.08
N ASP A 470 -2.95 -9.34 25.98
CA ASP A 470 -4.24 -9.93 25.59
C ASP A 470 -4.09 -10.90 24.39
N LEU A 471 -3.17 -10.58 23.47
CA LEU A 471 -2.78 -11.41 22.33
C LEU A 471 -1.25 -11.47 22.23
N LEU A 472 -0.70 -12.68 22.17
CA LEU A 472 0.72 -12.96 21.91
C LEU A 472 0.88 -13.49 20.48
N MET A 473 1.85 -12.91 19.76
CA MET A 473 2.26 -13.28 18.40
C MET A 473 3.74 -13.70 18.46
N ASP A 474 4.01 -15.00 18.56
CA ASP A 474 5.37 -15.54 18.55
C ASP A 474 5.86 -15.67 17.10
N ILE A 475 6.85 -14.84 16.75
CA ILE A 475 7.45 -14.77 15.42
C ILE A 475 8.36 -15.98 15.16
N GLY A 476 9.01 -16.51 16.20
CA GLY A 476 10.00 -17.58 16.09
C GLY A 476 9.39 -18.97 15.99
N THR A 477 8.30 -19.23 16.73
CA THR A 477 7.61 -20.53 16.69
C THR A 477 6.32 -20.51 15.85
N GLY A 478 5.87 -19.35 15.35
CA GLY A 478 4.58 -19.21 14.68
C GLY A 478 3.38 -19.52 15.59
N ARG A 479 3.49 -19.27 16.90
CA ARG A 479 2.38 -19.44 17.86
C ARG A 479 1.55 -18.17 17.95
N VAL A 480 0.23 -18.32 17.96
CA VAL A 480 -0.71 -17.24 18.29
C VAL A 480 -1.49 -17.66 19.53
N VAL A 481 -1.41 -16.86 20.59
CA VAL A 481 -2.01 -17.18 21.89
C VAL A 481 -2.92 -16.04 22.34
N VAL A 482 -4.19 -16.33 22.58
CA VAL A 482 -5.11 -15.42 23.27
C VAL A 482 -5.00 -15.66 24.76
N HIS A 483 -4.89 -14.59 25.55
CA HIS A 483 -4.70 -14.74 26.99
C HIS A 483 -5.92 -15.39 27.66
N LYS A 484 -5.67 -16.29 28.63
CA LYS A 484 -6.71 -17.03 29.37
C LYS A 484 -7.76 -16.11 30.02
N ASP A 485 -7.35 -14.93 30.48
CA ASP A 485 -8.19 -13.96 31.19
C ASP A 485 -8.84 -12.91 30.26
N ILE A 486 -8.91 -13.18 28.95
CA ILE A 486 -9.51 -12.27 27.97
C ILE A 486 -10.97 -11.92 28.29
N HIS A 487 -11.74 -12.86 28.87
CA HIS A 487 -13.14 -12.63 29.26
C HIS A 487 -13.28 -11.84 30.58
N VAL A 488 -12.22 -11.78 31.39
CA VAL A 488 -12.15 -10.91 32.58
C VAL A 488 -11.82 -9.48 32.14
N SER A 489 -10.83 -9.37 31.24
CA SER A 489 -10.35 -8.09 30.68
C SER A 489 -11.37 -7.44 29.73
N PHE A 490 -12.13 -8.26 28.99
CA PHE A 490 -13.19 -7.83 28.06
C PHE A 490 -14.42 -8.73 28.20
N PRO A 491 -15.32 -8.44 29.17
CA PRO A 491 -16.53 -9.23 29.40
C PRO A 491 -17.47 -9.28 28.19
N THR A 492 -17.95 -10.47 27.85
CA THR A 492 -18.93 -10.70 26.77
C THR A 492 -20.38 -10.40 27.17
N THR A 493 -20.60 -9.88 28.38
CA THR A 493 -21.93 -9.49 28.90
C THR A 493 -22.57 -8.34 28.12
N MET A 494 -21.77 -7.58 27.35
CA MET A 494 -22.27 -6.62 26.37
C MET A 494 -22.43 -7.27 24.99
N ALA A 495 -23.31 -8.26 24.90
CA ALA A 495 -23.74 -8.80 23.62
C ALA A 495 -24.26 -7.67 22.72
N PRO A 496 -23.88 -7.62 21.43
CA PRO A 496 -24.29 -6.54 20.55
C PRO A 496 -25.82 -6.42 20.49
N PRO A 497 -26.40 -5.21 20.48
CA PRO A 497 -27.85 -5.02 20.40
C PRO A 497 -28.46 -5.83 19.25
N ALA A 498 -29.53 -6.57 19.57
CA ALA A 498 -30.15 -7.48 18.61
C ALA A 498 -30.63 -6.71 17.38
N LEU A 499 -29.97 -6.93 16.24
CA LEU A 499 -30.32 -6.28 14.98
C LEU A 499 -31.74 -6.73 14.59
N VAL A 500 -32.68 -5.79 14.58
CA VAL A 500 -34.05 -6.04 14.14
C VAL A 500 -34.11 -5.81 12.64
N ASN A 501 -34.40 -6.85 11.84
CA ASN A 501 -34.64 -6.68 10.42
C ASN A 501 -36.03 -6.03 10.20
N PRO A 502 -36.13 -4.79 9.68
CA PRO A 502 -37.39 -4.08 9.54
C PRO A 502 -38.30 -4.65 8.43
N MET A 503 -37.77 -5.50 7.54
CA MET A 503 -38.53 -6.06 6.42
C MET A 503 -39.19 -7.42 6.72
N MET A 504 -38.99 -7.99 7.91
CA MET A 504 -39.72 -9.19 8.34
C MET A 504 -40.93 -8.82 9.20
N PRO A 505 -42.17 -9.10 8.75
CA PRO A 505 -43.35 -8.85 9.57
C PRO A 505 -43.35 -9.75 10.81
N ARG A 506 -43.67 -9.19 11.98
CA ARG A 506 -43.92 -10.00 13.19
C ARG A 506 -45.10 -10.93 12.91
N PRO A 507 -45.00 -12.25 13.15
CA PRO A 507 -46.12 -13.15 12.96
C PRO A 507 -47.24 -12.82 13.96
N ILE A 508 -48.35 -12.31 13.45
CA ILE A 508 -49.60 -12.20 14.20
C ILE A 508 -50.10 -13.63 14.40
N LYS A 509 -50.33 -14.05 15.65
CA LYS A 509 -50.90 -15.38 15.93
C LYS A 509 -52.29 -15.51 15.30
N ALA A 510 -52.38 -16.32 14.25
CA ALA A 510 -53.59 -16.96 13.79
C ALA A 510 -53.41 -18.48 13.98
N GLU A 511 -54.42 -19.15 14.53
CA GLU A 511 -54.33 -20.58 14.83
C GLU A 511 -54.68 -21.44 13.61
N ASN A 512 -54.17 -22.68 13.60
CA ASN A 512 -54.50 -23.77 12.67
C ASN A 512 -54.01 -23.66 11.21
N SER A 513 -52.75 -24.05 10.99
CA SER A 513 -52.30 -24.73 9.77
C SER A 513 -51.08 -25.61 10.07
N THR A 514 -51.09 -26.87 9.66
CA THR A 514 -49.99 -27.83 9.94
C THR A 514 -49.08 -28.01 8.73
N GLY A 515 -47.81 -27.60 8.83
CA GLY A 515 -46.80 -27.92 7.81
C GLY A 515 -45.40 -27.32 8.03
N SER A 516 -44.47 -28.13 8.55
CA SER A 516 -43.00 -27.97 8.45
C SER A 516 -42.36 -26.68 9.02
N GLU A 517 -42.20 -26.59 10.36
CA GLU A 517 -41.47 -25.50 11.07
C GLU A 517 -40.39 -25.97 12.08
N ASP A 518 -39.75 -27.13 11.89
CA ASP A 518 -38.90 -27.74 12.94
C ASP A 518 -37.55 -27.04 13.26
N ASP A 519 -37.06 -26.13 12.41
CA ASP A 519 -35.72 -25.51 12.57
C ASP A 519 -35.71 -24.08 13.16
N ILE A 520 -36.86 -23.41 13.31
CA ILE A 520 -36.90 -21.98 13.71
C ILE A 520 -37.42 -21.78 15.15
N GLN A 521 -38.28 -22.67 15.67
CA GLN A 521 -38.97 -22.44 16.95
C GLN A 521 -38.10 -22.60 18.22
N ARG A 522 -36.80 -22.94 18.12
CA ARG A 522 -35.93 -23.18 19.30
C ARG A 522 -35.35 -21.93 19.96
N ILE A 523 -35.57 -20.73 19.42
CA ILE A 523 -34.93 -19.49 19.91
C ILE A 523 -35.79 -18.73 20.94
N ALA A 524 -37.12 -18.95 20.96
CA ALA A 524 -38.05 -18.03 21.64
C ALA A 524 -38.42 -18.38 23.09
N THR A 525 -38.27 -19.64 23.54
CA THR A 525 -38.67 -20.05 24.90
C THR A 525 -37.74 -21.09 25.51
N ARG A 526 -36.80 -20.66 26.37
CA ARG A 526 -36.23 -21.55 27.40
C ARG A 526 -35.73 -20.75 28.60
N ASP A 527 -36.44 -20.89 29.72
CA ASP A 527 -36.00 -20.34 31.01
C ASP A 527 -34.65 -20.91 31.47
N GLY A 528 -33.95 -20.13 32.28
CA GLY A 528 -32.53 -20.31 32.51
C GLY A 528 -32.14 -21.58 33.28
N LYS A 529 -31.27 -22.39 32.66
CA LYS A 529 -30.06 -22.94 33.30
C LYS A 529 -29.06 -23.45 32.25
N ASP A 530 -27.81 -23.04 32.44
CA ASP A 530 -26.55 -23.66 32.01
C ASP A 530 -26.45 -24.23 30.58
N GLY A 531 -25.86 -23.44 29.67
CA GLY A 531 -25.14 -23.96 28.49
C GLY A 531 -25.52 -23.38 27.13
N ASN A 532 -25.06 -22.16 26.81
CA ASN A 532 -25.34 -21.54 25.48
C ASN A 532 -24.13 -20.94 24.73
N GLN A 533 -22.88 -21.15 25.16
CA GLN A 533 -21.69 -20.62 24.46
C GLN A 533 -21.42 -21.25 23.08
N LYS A 534 -22.08 -22.36 22.73
CA LYS A 534 -21.82 -23.07 21.45
C LYS A 534 -22.39 -22.39 20.21
N SER A 535 -23.33 -21.44 20.34
CA SER A 535 -23.95 -20.80 19.18
C SER A 535 -23.17 -19.60 18.63
N GLU A 536 -22.32 -18.97 19.44
CA GLU A 536 -21.66 -17.69 19.12
C GLU A 536 -20.43 -17.86 18.20
N PHE A 537 -19.80 -19.04 18.23
CA PHE A 537 -18.57 -19.35 17.46
C PHE A 537 -18.83 -20.30 16.27
N ALA A 538 -19.96 -20.14 15.60
CA ALA A 538 -20.38 -20.97 14.47
C ALA A 538 -19.51 -20.76 13.22
N ALA A 539 -18.37 -21.47 13.17
CA ALA A 539 -17.35 -21.41 12.14
C ALA A 539 -17.87 -21.88 10.77
N LYS A 540 -17.53 -21.14 9.71
CA LYS A 540 -17.99 -21.33 8.32
C LYS A 540 -16.77 -21.22 7.39
N GLN A 541 -16.73 -22.04 6.34
CA GLN A 541 -15.66 -21.93 5.34
C GLN A 541 -15.82 -20.65 4.51
N ASP A 542 -17.05 -20.33 4.08
CA ASP A 542 -17.39 -19.14 3.29
C ASP A 542 -17.43 -17.82 4.10
N SER A 543 -16.44 -17.60 4.98
CA SER A 543 -16.28 -16.32 5.69
C SER A 543 -15.61 -15.30 4.78
N LEU A 544 -16.19 -14.10 4.68
CA LEU A 544 -15.62 -13.00 3.89
C LEU A 544 -14.20 -12.61 4.34
N ASP A 545 -13.92 -12.69 5.65
CA ASP A 545 -12.57 -12.47 6.19
C ASP A 545 -11.58 -13.54 5.67
N ASN A 546 -12.00 -14.81 5.63
CA ASN A 546 -11.14 -15.91 5.17
C ASN A 546 -10.91 -15.82 3.65
N MET A 547 -11.97 -15.61 2.86
CA MET A 547 -11.88 -15.44 1.41
C MET A 547 -10.97 -14.26 1.01
N PHE A 548 -11.01 -13.16 1.78
CA PHE A 548 -10.11 -12.02 1.57
C PHE A 548 -8.63 -12.37 1.84
N ILE A 549 -8.35 -13.11 2.92
CA ILE A 549 -6.99 -13.54 3.22
C ILE A 549 -6.50 -14.60 2.21
N GLU A 550 -7.35 -15.51 1.75
CA GLU A 550 -7.02 -16.51 0.72
C GLU A 550 -6.70 -15.87 -0.64
N ASP A 551 -7.49 -14.89 -1.09
CA ASP A 551 -7.20 -14.05 -2.27
C ASP A 551 -5.83 -13.36 -2.15
N LEU A 552 -5.51 -12.86 -0.96
CA LEU A 552 -4.28 -12.13 -0.70
C LEU A 552 -3.05 -13.04 -0.55
N ILE A 553 -3.18 -14.24 0.04
CA ILE A 553 -2.14 -15.29 0.03
C ILE A 553 -1.90 -15.75 -1.41
N SER A 554 -2.96 -15.91 -2.21
CA SER A 554 -2.86 -16.24 -3.64
C SER A 554 -2.10 -15.17 -4.42
N ALA A 555 -2.37 -13.88 -4.15
CA ALA A 555 -1.64 -12.77 -4.75
C ALA A 555 -0.15 -12.75 -4.34
N ILE A 556 0.15 -12.97 -3.06
CA ILE A 556 1.54 -13.09 -2.56
C ILE A 556 2.28 -14.27 -3.22
N THR A 557 1.62 -15.42 -3.33
CA THR A 557 2.15 -16.63 -3.98
C THR A 557 2.36 -16.43 -5.48
N SER A 558 1.54 -15.57 -6.11
CA SER A 558 1.66 -15.14 -7.50
C SER A 558 2.67 -14.00 -7.71
N HIS A 559 3.50 -13.70 -6.69
CA HIS A 559 4.55 -12.67 -6.70
C HIS A 559 4.06 -11.23 -6.96
N PHE A 560 2.80 -10.90 -6.63
CA PHE A 560 2.38 -9.49 -6.62
C PHE A 560 3.10 -8.71 -5.50
N GLY A 561 3.49 -7.46 -5.82
CA GLY A 561 4.30 -6.63 -4.93
C GLY A 561 3.58 -6.14 -3.67
N GLU A 562 4.38 -5.78 -2.66
CA GLU A 562 3.96 -5.20 -1.37
C GLU A 562 2.95 -4.04 -1.56
N THR A 563 3.11 -3.21 -2.59
CA THR A 563 2.18 -2.12 -2.96
C THR A 563 0.74 -2.62 -3.15
N LEU A 564 0.52 -3.73 -3.88
CA LEU A 564 -0.83 -4.26 -4.09
C LEU A 564 -1.40 -4.81 -2.79
N VAL A 565 -0.60 -5.52 -2.00
CA VAL A 565 -1.00 -6.06 -0.68
C VAL A 565 -1.45 -4.94 0.26
N ARG A 566 -0.70 -3.83 0.31
CA ARG A 566 -1.08 -2.62 1.05
C ARG A 566 -2.38 -2.00 0.54
N MET A 567 -2.60 -1.93 -0.77
CA MET A 567 -3.85 -1.41 -1.34
C MET A 567 -5.05 -2.32 -1.04
N ARG A 568 -4.91 -3.65 -1.12
CA ARG A 568 -5.98 -4.61 -0.78
C ARG A 568 -6.36 -4.53 0.72
N PHE A 569 -5.39 -4.37 1.62
CA PHE A 569 -5.68 -4.08 3.03
C PHE A 569 -6.34 -2.71 3.21
N THR A 570 -5.90 -1.67 2.51
CA THR A 570 -6.52 -0.34 2.54
C THR A 570 -8.01 -0.41 2.17
N GLU A 571 -8.37 -1.17 1.13
CA GLU A 571 -9.76 -1.43 0.74
C GLU A 571 -10.55 -2.17 1.82
N TYR A 572 -9.97 -3.21 2.42
CA TYR A 572 -10.60 -4.00 3.48
C TYR A 572 -10.86 -3.18 4.76
N VAL A 573 -9.90 -2.38 5.23
CA VAL A 573 -10.12 -1.45 6.37
C VAL A 573 -11.15 -0.38 6.01
N SER A 574 -11.11 0.18 4.79
CA SER A 574 -12.12 1.16 4.34
C SER A 574 -13.52 0.55 4.29
N ARG A 575 -13.66 -0.70 3.84
CA ARG A 575 -14.94 -1.42 3.83
C ARG A 575 -15.45 -1.71 5.24
N PHE A 576 -14.56 -2.05 6.18
CA PHE A 576 -14.92 -2.21 7.60
C PHE A 576 -15.48 -0.91 8.21
N VAL A 577 -14.87 0.25 7.93
CA VAL A 577 -15.40 1.55 8.42
C VAL A 577 -16.80 1.83 7.85
N ARG A 578 -17.06 1.56 6.56
CA ARG A 578 -18.40 1.72 5.96
C ARG A 578 -19.42 0.74 6.56
N LEU A 579 -19.00 -0.50 6.85
CA LEU A 579 -19.85 -1.51 7.51
C LEU A 579 -20.21 -1.09 8.94
N ALA A 580 -19.23 -0.60 9.70
CA ALA A 580 -19.41 -0.06 11.03
C ALA A 580 -20.32 1.18 11.06
N SER A 581 -20.26 2.03 10.03
CA SER A 581 -21.16 3.17 9.86
C SER A 581 -22.63 2.74 9.69
N ARG A 582 -22.90 1.73 8.86
CA ARG A 582 -24.25 1.14 8.72
C ARG A 582 -24.71 0.39 9.97
N TYR A 583 -23.81 -0.32 10.67
CA TYR A 583 -24.13 -0.96 11.95
C TYR A 583 -24.53 0.08 13.02
N GLU A 584 -23.75 1.15 13.14
CA GLU A 584 -24.03 2.25 14.07
C GLU A 584 -25.37 2.93 13.77
N GLU A 585 -25.68 3.16 12.49
CA GLU A 585 -26.97 3.69 12.07
C GLU A 585 -28.15 2.79 12.48
N LEU A 586 -28.04 1.47 12.33
CA LEU A 586 -29.09 0.53 12.75
C LEU A 586 -29.26 0.42 14.27
N VAL A 587 -28.19 0.63 15.04
CA VAL A 587 -28.21 0.51 16.52
C VAL A 587 -28.54 1.82 17.22
N VAL A 588 -28.16 2.97 16.65
CA VAL A 588 -28.27 4.31 17.27
C VAL A 588 -29.26 5.23 16.51
N GLY A 589 -29.72 4.83 15.33
CA GLY A 589 -30.58 5.64 14.46
C GLY A 589 -29.84 6.72 13.66
N SER A 590 -28.52 6.86 13.82
CA SER A 590 -27.67 7.77 13.06
C SER A 590 -26.19 7.37 13.20
N THR A 591 -25.35 7.74 12.23
CA THR A 591 -23.90 7.45 12.23
C THR A 591 -23.05 8.71 12.22
N LYS A 592 -21.86 8.62 12.83
CA LYS A 592 -20.83 9.66 12.85
C LYS A 592 -19.58 9.31 12.02
N LEU A 593 -19.53 8.10 11.47
CA LEU A 593 -18.38 7.51 10.76
C LEU A 593 -18.38 7.73 9.25
N GLY A 594 -19.53 8.04 8.67
CA GLY A 594 -19.73 8.05 7.22
C GLY A 594 -21.03 8.74 6.82
N CYS A 595 -21.36 8.63 5.53
CA CYS A 595 -22.70 8.96 5.04
C CYS A 595 -23.70 7.92 5.57
N GLY A 596 -24.82 8.38 6.12
CA GLY A 596 -25.95 7.49 6.41
C GLY A 596 -26.51 6.86 5.14
N SER A 597 -27.20 5.73 5.25
CA SER A 597 -27.75 5.00 4.11
C SER A 597 -29.10 5.54 3.67
N ALA A 598 -29.09 6.38 2.64
CA ALA A 598 -30.30 6.72 1.88
C ALA A 598 -30.45 5.81 0.63
N PRO A 599 -31.66 5.33 0.30
CA PRO A 599 -31.94 4.73 -0.99
C PRO A 599 -31.91 5.77 -2.11
N PHE A 600 -31.75 5.33 -3.35
CA PHE A 600 -32.07 6.16 -4.52
C PHE A 600 -33.56 6.52 -4.51
N SER A 601 -33.87 7.76 -4.84
CA SER A 601 -35.23 8.30 -4.98
C SER A 601 -35.27 9.29 -6.15
N ASP A 602 -36.46 9.63 -6.65
CA ASP A 602 -36.57 10.46 -7.84
C ASP A 602 -35.93 11.85 -7.61
N GLY A 603 -34.93 12.18 -8.43
CA GLY A 603 -34.09 13.38 -8.26
C GLY A 603 -33.00 13.32 -7.17
N SER A 604 -32.82 12.23 -6.41
CA SER A 604 -31.79 12.13 -5.35
C SER A 604 -31.03 10.80 -5.35
N LEU A 605 -29.70 10.90 -5.37
CA LEU A 605 -28.77 9.77 -5.28
C LEU A 605 -28.82 9.06 -3.93
N GLY A 606 -28.57 7.75 -3.94
CA GLY A 606 -28.38 6.94 -2.72
C GLY A 606 -27.02 7.17 -2.06
N SER A 607 -26.84 6.66 -0.83
CA SER A 607 -25.61 6.85 -0.05
C SER A 607 -25.35 5.73 0.96
N GLY A 608 -24.17 5.74 1.61
CA GLY A 608 -23.76 4.74 2.59
C GLY A 608 -23.10 3.53 1.93
N ILE A 609 -23.17 2.35 2.54
CA ILE A 609 -22.56 1.12 2.01
C ILE A 609 -23.45 0.44 0.94
N VAL A 610 -22.83 -0.31 0.01
CA VAL A 610 -23.52 -1.08 -1.04
C VAL A 610 -23.40 -2.57 -0.73
N PHE A 611 -24.52 -3.29 -0.74
CA PHE A 611 -24.60 -4.75 -0.61
C PHE A 611 -25.26 -5.38 -1.86
N PRO A 612 -25.09 -6.69 -2.12
CA PRO A 612 -25.84 -7.40 -3.16
C PRO A 612 -27.35 -7.48 -2.85
N ASP A 613 -27.69 -7.70 -1.59
CA ASP A 613 -29.04 -7.80 -1.04
C ASP A 613 -29.05 -7.56 0.48
N GLU A 614 -30.22 -7.25 1.05
CA GLU A 614 -30.38 -6.94 2.49
C GLU A 614 -30.25 -8.17 3.42
N ALA A 615 -30.40 -9.41 2.92
CA ALA A 615 -30.23 -10.60 3.75
C ALA A 615 -28.73 -10.91 3.97
N VAL A 616 -27.92 -10.74 2.90
CA VAL A 616 -26.45 -10.73 2.99
C VAL A 616 -25.98 -9.56 3.84
N ALA A 617 -26.54 -8.36 3.67
CA ALA A 617 -26.23 -7.20 4.51
C ALA A 617 -26.41 -7.50 5.99
N PHE A 618 -27.60 -7.98 6.38
CA PHE A 618 -27.92 -8.34 7.77
C PHE A 618 -26.99 -9.43 8.32
N LYS A 619 -26.72 -10.47 7.53
CA LYS A 619 -25.80 -11.57 7.89
C LYS A 619 -24.36 -11.07 8.12
N GLU A 620 -23.88 -10.16 7.28
CA GLU A 620 -22.54 -9.58 7.39
C GLU A 620 -22.41 -8.64 8.58
N LEU A 621 -23.42 -7.78 8.80
CA LEU A 621 -23.52 -6.88 9.95
C LEU A 621 -23.56 -7.66 11.27
N ALA A 622 -24.35 -8.73 11.34
CA ALA A 622 -24.41 -9.60 12.51
C ALA A 622 -23.06 -10.29 12.80
N ALA A 623 -22.36 -10.79 11.77
CA ALA A 623 -21.04 -11.42 11.93
C ALA A 623 -19.95 -10.45 12.40
N ASN A 624 -20.07 -9.15 12.07
CA ASN A 624 -19.12 -8.12 12.49
C ASN A 624 -19.52 -7.39 13.79
N ALA A 625 -20.75 -7.57 14.29
CA ALA A 625 -21.35 -6.73 15.33
C ALA A 625 -20.47 -6.60 16.60
N SER A 626 -20.03 -7.71 17.18
CA SER A 626 -19.19 -7.71 18.39
C SER A 626 -17.85 -7.01 18.17
N ARG A 627 -17.22 -7.22 17.00
CA ARG A 627 -15.97 -6.55 16.62
C ARG A 627 -16.16 -5.04 16.41
N ILE A 628 -17.28 -4.63 15.80
CA ILE A 628 -17.62 -3.22 15.63
C ILE A 628 -17.84 -2.55 16.99
N GLU A 629 -18.61 -3.16 17.90
CA GLU A 629 -18.79 -2.69 19.27
C GLU A 629 -17.47 -2.55 20.06
N GLY A 630 -16.54 -3.49 19.86
CA GLY A 630 -15.19 -3.39 20.40
C GLY A 630 -14.39 -2.21 19.84
N TRP A 631 -14.48 -1.94 18.52
CA TRP A 631 -13.79 -0.81 17.89
C TRP A 631 -14.40 0.55 18.25
N ARG A 632 -15.73 0.65 18.40
CA ARG A 632 -16.44 1.90 18.78
C ARG A 632 -16.02 2.47 20.13
N ARG A 633 -15.37 1.66 20.98
CA ARG A 633 -14.82 2.03 22.29
C ARG A 633 -13.34 2.45 22.22
N SER A 634 -12.69 2.29 21.07
CA SER A 634 -11.29 2.64 20.85
C SER A 634 -11.09 4.14 20.53
N LYS A 635 -9.90 4.65 20.85
CA LYS A 635 -9.46 5.98 20.42
C LYS A 635 -9.36 6.11 18.89
N SER A 636 -9.11 5.01 18.18
CA SER A 636 -9.10 4.97 16.71
C SER A 636 -10.48 5.25 16.08
N TYR A 637 -11.58 4.81 16.71
CA TYR A 637 -12.93 5.21 16.31
C TYR A 637 -13.18 6.71 16.53
N GLN A 638 -12.74 7.26 17.67
CA GLN A 638 -12.88 8.69 17.98
C GLN A 638 -12.15 9.55 16.93
N TYR A 639 -10.93 9.17 16.58
CA TYR A 639 -10.16 9.76 15.50
C TYR A 639 -10.84 9.61 14.12
N CYS A 640 -11.39 8.43 13.79
CA CYS A 640 -12.13 8.23 12.55
C CYS A 640 -13.35 9.18 12.44
N VAL A 641 -14.05 9.46 13.54
CA VAL A 641 -15.15 10.45 13.59
C VAL A 641 -14.64 11.89 13.43
N GLN A 642 -13.47 12.24 13.97
CA GLN A 642 -12.83 13.54 13.71
C GLN A 642 -12.44 13.67 12.23
N ASP A 643 -11.82 12.64 11.67
CA ASP A 643 -11.25 12.63 10.32
C ASP A 643 -12.33 12.62 9.24
N PHE A 644 -13.45 11.91 9.46
CA PHE A 644 -14.59 11.96 8.55
C PHE A 644 -15.25 13.36 8.51
N LYS A 645 -15.39 14.04 9.65
CA LYS A 645 -15.86 15.43 9.70
C LYS A 645 -14.93 16.36 8.92
N LYS A 646 -13.61 16.20 9.11
CA LYS A 646 -12.60 16.98 8.39
C LYS A 646 -12.67 16.72 6.88
N TYR A 647 -12.68 15.45 6.46
CA TYR A 647 -12.84 15.06 5.07
C TYR A 647 -14.10 15.67 4.44
N ARG A 648 -15.27 15.55 5.08
CA ARG A 648 -16.52 16.15 4.57
C ARG A 648 -16.42 17.68 4.42
N ALA A 649 -15.67 18.35 5.28
CA ALA A 649 -15.44 19.80 5.20
C ALA A 649 -14.39 20.21 4.15
N THR A 650 -13.51 19.30 3.71
CA THR A 650 -12.40 19.61 2.78
C THR A 650 -12.44 18.83 1.45
N ALA A 651 -13.44 17.97 1.21
CA ALA A 651 -13.63 17.27 -0.07
C ALA A 651 -13.97 18.27 -1.18
N ALA A 652 -13.45 18.02 -2.39
CA ALA A 652 -13.62 18.89 -3.56
C ALA A 652 -14.89 18.54 -4.34
N ILE A 653 -15.29 17.26 -4.32
CA ILE A 653 -16.62 16.80 -4.75
C ILE A 653 -17.56 16.81 -3.55
N GLN A 654 -18.69 17.51 -3.69
CA GLN A 654 -19.64 17.78 -2.61
C GLN A 654 -21.07 17.40 -3.01
N GLY A 655 -21.97 17.33 -2.03
CA GLY A 655 -23.40 17.10 -2.23
C GLY A 655 -23.84 15.64 -2.38
N PHE A 656 -22.96 14.69 -2.76
CA PHE A 656 -23.30 13.27 -2.88
C PHE A 656 -22.17 12.31 -2.44
N ASP A 657 -22.52 11.09 -2.04
CA ASP A 657 -21.55 10.03 -1.71
C ASP A 657 -20.98 9.43 -3.01
N LEU A 658 -19.93 10.06 -3.57
CA LEU A 658 -19.23 9.59 -4.76
C LEU A 658 -18.79 8.12 -4.63
N SER A 659 -18.26 7.76 -3.47
CA SER A 659 -17.77 6.39 -3.21
C SER A 659 -18.89 5.36 -3.10
N HIS A 660 -20.16 5.76 -2.91
CA HIS A 660 -21.33 4.89 -3.08
C HIS A 660 -21.64 4.70 -4.57
N GLN A 661 -21.71 5.79 -5.36
CA GLN A 661 -22.09 5.72 -6.78
C GLN A 661 -21.12 4.86 -7.59
N LEU A 662 -19.81 5.00 -7.33
CA LEU A 662 -18.78 4.21 -8.00
C LEU A 662 -18.81 2.73 -7.60
N LEU A 663 -19.29 2.39 -6.40
CA LEU A 663 -19.54 1.00 -5.99
C LEU A 663 -20.85 0.46 -6.59
N LYS A 664 -21.92 1.27 -6.66
CA LYS A 664 -23.15 0.93 -7.39
C LYS A 664 -22.82 0.52 -8.83
N LEU A 665 -22.13 1.39 -9.60
CA LEU A 665 -21.70 1.13 -10.98
C LEU A 665 -20.75 -0.08 -11.13
N ARG A 666 -19.98 -0.43 -10.10
CA ARG A 666 -19.01 -1.55 -10.13
C ARG A 666 -19.65 -2.90 -9.76
N LEU A 667 -20.66 -2.91 -8.88
CA LEU A 667 -21.16 -4.14 -8.24
C LEU A 667 -22.62 -4.50 -8.57
N VAL A 668 -23.48 -3.51 -8.84
CA VAL A 668 -24.92 -3.74 -9.07
C VAL A 668 -25.17 -4.01 -10.55
N LYS A 669 -25.59 -5.24 -10.86
CA LYS A 669 -25.79 -5.70 -12.26
C LYS A 669 -26.96 -5.02 -12.97
N ASN A 670 -28.03 -4.74 -12.24
CA ASN A 670 -29.28 -4.19 -12.76
C ASN A 670 -29.58 -2.86 -12.05
N LEU A 671 -28.98 -1.78 -12.55
CA LEU A 671 -29.30 -0.41 -12.09
C LEU A 671 -30.48 0.14 -12.91
N PRO A 672 -31.41 0.89 -12.31
CA PRO A 672 -32.41 1.65 -13.06
C PRO A 672 -31.72 2.70 -13.94
N ASP A 673 -32.13 2.83 -15.21
CA ASP A 673 -31.56 3.82 -16.14
C ASP A 673 -31.47 5.24 -15.53
N ALA A 674 -32.51 5.68 -14.84
CA ALA A 674 -32.58 7.00 -14.20
C ALA A 674 -31.57 7.16 -13.05
N GLU A 675 -31.23 6.10 -12.33
CA GLU A 675 -30.16 6.12 -11.33
C GLU A 675 -28.79 6.24 -12.03
N VAL A 676 -28.55 5.47 -13.10
CA VAL A 676 -27.31 5.57 -13.89
C VAL A 676 -27.14 6.97 -14.48
N GLU A 677 -28.22 7.54 -15.03
CA GLU A 677 -28.22 8.89 -15.62
C GLU A 677 -27.92 9.96 -14.56
N LEU A 678 -28.59 9.92 -13.41
CA LEU A 678 -28.34 10.86 -12.32
C LEU A 678 -26.91 10.72 -11.77
N ILE A 679 -26.36 9.50 -11.70
CA ILE A 679 -24.96 9.27 -11.30
C ILE A 679 -23.99 9.94 -12.27
N VAL A 680 -24.05 9.63 -13.58
CA VAL A 680 -23.07 10.18 -14.53
C VAL A 680 -23.23 11.68 -14.73
N ARG A 681 -24.46 12.21 -14.67
CA ARG A 681 -24.72 13.66 -14.71
C ARG A 681 -24.13 14.37 -13.49
N SER A 682 -24.42 13.87 -12.27
CA SER A 682 -23.90 14.47 -11.02
C SER A 682 -22.37 14.44 -10.96
N ILE A 683 -21.73 13.39 -11.50
CA ILE A 683 -20.27 13.33 -11.64
C ILE A 683 -19.78 14.35 -12.68
N ALA A 684 -20.37 14.40 -13.89
CA ALA A 684 -19.98 15.34 -14.94
C ALA A 684 -20.08 16.81 -14.49
N ASP A 685 -21.14 17.17 -13.74
CA ASP A 685 -21.35 18.52 -13.24
C ASP A 685 -20.34 18.94 -12.14
N ASN A 686 -19.83 17.96 -11.38
CA ASN A 686 -18.86 18.16 -10.29
C ASN A 686 -17.39 17.89 -10.70
N LEU A 687 -17.06 17.89 -12.00
CA LEU A 687 -15.69 17.73 -12.51
C LEU A 687 -15.25 18.95 -13.31
N ARG A 688 -15.02 20.09 -12.63
CA ARG A 688 -14.59 21.34 -13.27
C ARG A 688 -13.22 21.84 -12.79
N THR A 689 -12.62 21.16 -11.82
CA THR A 689 -11.33 21.52 -11.20
C THR A 689 -10.38 20.33 -11.12
N TYR A 690 -9.07 20.62 -11.01
CA TYR A 690 -8.04 19.59 -10.87
C TYR A 690 -8.26 18.75 -9.60
N GLU A 691 -8.64 19.38 -8.50
CA GLU A 691 -8.88 18.78 -7.19
C GLU A 691 -10.02 17.75 -7.25
N GLN A 692 -11.12 18.09 -7.92
CA GLN A 692 -12.25 17.17 -8.16
C GLN A 692 -11.85 15.97 -9.02
N ILE A 693 -11.06 16.20 -10.07
CA ILE A 693 -10.55 15.14 -10.95
C ILE A 693 -9.64 14.19 -10.16
N VAL A 694 -8.73 14.73 -9.35
CA VAL A 694 -7.85 13.93 -8.47
C VAL A 694 -8.66 13.17 -7.41
N GLU A 695 -9.72 13.74 -6.83
CA GLU A 695 -10.59 13.02 -5.90
C GLU A 695 -11.33 11.85 -6.57
N LEU A 696 -11.89 12.04 -7.76
CA LEU A 696 -12.51 10.96 -8.54
C LEU A 696 -11.51 9.83 -8.85
N LEU A 697 -10.32 10.17 -9.35
CA LEU A 697 -9.32 9.17 -9.73
C LEU A 697 -8.77 8.41 -8.51
N ALA A 698 -8.69 9.03 -7.33
CA ALA A 698 -8.35 8.36 -6.08
C ALA A 698 -9.42 7.34 -5.63
N CYS A 699 -10.70 7.58 -5.93
CA CYS A 699 -11.79 6.60 -5.72
C CYS A 699 -11.87 5.50 -6.80
N MET A 700 -11.09 5.61 -7.88
CA MET A 700 -11.06 4.66 -9.00
C MET A 700 -9.67 4.10 -9.29
N PRO A 701 -8.97 3.48 -8.31
CA PRO A 701 -7.58 3.05 -8.50
C PRO A 701 -7.45 1.92 -9.56
N PRO A 702 -6.31 1.84 -10.27
CA PRO A 702 -6.12 0.90 -11.39
C PRO A 702 -6.40 -0.58 -11.06
N HIS A 703 -5.93 -1.07 -9.91
CA HIS A 703 -6.14 -2.47 -9.49
C HIS A 703 -7.61 -2.81 -9.18
N ALA A 704 -8.45 -1.81 -8.91
CA ALA A 704 -9.90 -1.94 -8.74
C ALA A 704 -10.68 -1.69 -10.06
N GLY A 705 -10.01 -1.89 -11.21
CA GLY A 705 -10.54 -1.71 -12.56
C GLY A 705 -10.39 -0.30 -13.13
N GLY A 706 -9.79 0.65 -12.40
CA GLY A 706 -9.63 2.02 -12.89
C GLY A 706 -10.95 2.68 -13.29
N LEU A 707 -10.94 3.40 -14.42
CA LEU A 707 -12.12 4.02 -15.03
C LEU A 707 -13.15 3.04 -15.65
N GLN A 708 -12.95 1.72 -15.55
CA GLN A 708 -13.79 0.72 -16.20
C GLN A 708 -15.32 0.88 -15.94
N PRO A 709 -15.80 1.10 -14.69
CA PRO A 709 -17.24 1.28 -14.43
C PRO A 709 -17.87 2.43 -15.23
N LEU A 710 -17.21 3.60 -15.25
CA LEU A 710 -17.68 4.75 -16.04
C LEU A 710 -17.57 4.48 -17.55
N SER A 711 -16.52 3.78 -18.00
CA SER A 711 -16.35 3.47 -19.42
C SER A 711 -17.46 2.58 -19.99
N PHE A 712 -18.18 1.82 -19.15
CA PHE A 712 -19.32 1.02 -19.60
C PHE A 712 -20.55 1.89 -19.93
N CYS A 713 -20.71 3.06 -19.31
CA CYS A 713 -21.77 4.02 -19.62
C CYS A 713 -21.69 4.56 -21.06
N LEU A 714 -20.52 4.51 -21.71
CA LEU A 714 -20.35 4.80 -23.15
C LEU A 714 -21.07 3.81 -24.07
N PHE A 715 -21.49 2.65 -23.57
CA PHE A 715 -22.23 1.63 -24.32
C PHE A 715 -23.71 1.59 -23.96
N HIS A 716 -24.18 2.53 -23.14
CA HIS A 716 -25.58 2.60 -22.72
C HIS A 716 -26.53 2.90 -23.89
N HIS A 717 -27.76 2.40 -23.81
CA HIS A 717 -28.75 2.56 -24.88
C HIS A 717 -29.29 4.00 -24.96
N GLN A 718 -29.55 4.64 -23.82
CA GLN A 718 -29.88 6.07 -23.74
C GLN A 718 -28.70 6.97 -24.15
N GLU A 719 -28.97 8.04 -24.89
CA GLU A 719 -27.94 8.96 -25.38
C GLU A 719 -27.41 9.93 -24.33
N SER A 720 -28.26 10.43 -23.42
CA SER A 720 -27.86 11.34 -22.35
C SER A 720 -26.78 10.77 -21.44
N ILE A 721 -26.89 9.48 -21.08
CA ILE A 721 -25.88 8.75 -20.30
C ILE A 721 -24.54 8.69 -21.04
N ARG A 722 -24.57 8.43 -22.35
CA ARG A 722 -23.37 8.41 -23.20
C ARG A 722 -22.72 9.79 -23.29
N GLU A 723 -23.50 10.84 -23.53
CA GLU A 723 -22.97 12.20 -23.68
C GLU A 723 -22.38 12.74 -22.37
N ALA A 724 -23.05 12.54 -21.22
CA ALA A 724 -22.50 12.89 -19.91
C ALA A 724 -21.21 12.11 -19.59
N THR A 725 -21.11 10.85 -20.00
CA THR A 725 -19.87 10.05 -19.85
C THR A 725 -18.74 10.58 -20.75
N VAL A 726 -19.07 11.09 -21.94
CA VAL A 726 -18.12 11.79 -22.83
C VAL A 726 -17.65 13.11 -22.20
N ASP A 727 -18.51 13.85 -21.49
CA ASP A 727 -18.11 15.05 -20.75
C ASP A 727 -17.11 14.73 -19.64
N ILE A 728 -17.40 13.76 -18.77
CA ILE A 728 -16.45 13.26 -17.75
C ILE A 728 -15.08 12.97 -18.39
N PHE A 729 -15.06 12.20 -19.48
CA PHE A 729 -13.81 11.79 -20.11
C PHE A 729 -13.10 12.95 -20.83
N ASN A 730 -13.82 14.00 -21.26
CA ASN A 730 -13.22 15.22 -21.83
C ASN A 730 -12.53 16.07 -20.75
N GLU A 731 -13.13 16.19 -19.56
CA GLU A 731 -12.52 16.87 -18.40
C GLU A 731 -11.27 16.11 -17.91
N LEU A 732 -11.34 14.78 -17.86
CA LEU A 732 -10.18 13.93 -17.58
C LEU A 732 -9.06 14.08 -18.63
N ARG A 733 -9.39 14.28 -19.93
CA ARG A 733 -8.39 14.46 -21.01
C ARG A 733 -7.59 15.76 -20.85
N GLN A 734 -8.16 16.80 -20.22
CA GLN A 734 -7.46 18.08 -20.03
C GLN A 734 -6.30 17.99 -19.02
N ASN A 735 -6.23 16.93 -18.22
CA ASN A 735 -5.32 16.81 -17.08
C ASN A 735 -4.34 15.64 -17.27
N PRO A 736 -3.01 15.81 -17.06
CA PRO A 736 -2.01 14.76 -17.33
C PRO A 736 -2.31 13.42 -16.64
N VAL A 737 -2.70 13.47 -15.36
CA VAL A 737 -3.13 12.29 -14.59
C VAL A 737 -4.38 11.62 -15.16
N GLY A 738 -5.36 12.40 -15.65
CA GLY A 738 -6.57 11.87 -16.28
C GLY A 738 -6.27 11.21 -17.64
N VAL A 739 -5.33 11.77 -18.42
CA VAL A 739 -4.81 11.13 -19.65
C VAL A 739 -4.17 9.78 -19.34
N ILE A 740 -3.40 9.65 -18.26
CA ILE A 740 -2.80 8.37 -17.83
C ILE A 740 -3.88 7.31 -17.53
N PHE A 741 -4.96 7.69 -16.83
CA PHE A 741 -6.06 6.76 -16.55
C PHE A 741 -6.89 6.42 -17.80
N LEU A 742 -7.08 7.38 -18.73
CA LEU A 742 -7.72 7.13 -20.02
C LEU A 742 -6.88 6.23 -20.94
N GLN A 743 -5.54 6.25 -20.84
CA GLN A 743 -4.65 5.32 -21.54
C GLN A 743 -4.76 3.88 -21.01
N ALA A 744 -5.02 3.71 -19.71
CA ALA A 744 -5.17 2.40 -19.07
C ALA A 744 -6.46 1.65 -19.46
N LEU A 745 -7.47 2.34 -19.99
CA LEU A 745 -8.66 1.72 -20.57
C LEU A 745 -8.29 0.78 -21.73
N ASN A 746 -9.09 -0.28 -21.94
CA ASN A 746 -8.88 -1.20 -23.04
C ASN A 746 -9.19 -0.54 -24.40
N HIS A 747 -8.73 -1.16 -25.50
CA HIS A 747 -8.83 -0.57 -26.83
C HIS A 747 -10.28 -0.31 -27.28
N PHE A 748 -11.22 -1.17 -26.87
CA PHE A 748 -12.65 -1.05 -27.20
C PHE A 748 -13.30 0.13 -26.46
N GLN A 749 -13.01 0.31 -25.17
CA GLN A 749 -13.43 1.46 -24.37
C GLN A 749 -12.88 2.78 -24.94
N ARG A 750 -11.58 2.82 -25.27
CA ARG A 750 -10.94 3.99 -25.89
C ARG A 750 -11.54 4.32 -27.25
N TYR A 751 -11.76 3.34 -28.12
CA TYR A 751 -12.37 3.55 -29.42
C TYR A 751 -13.82 4.05 -29.31
N ALA A 752 -14.61 3.50 -28.38
CA ALA A 752 -15.98 3.93 -28.14
C ALA A 752 -16.06 5.38 -27.65
N TYR A 753 -15.13 5.82 -26.80
CA TYR A 753 -15.00 7.21 -26.38
C TYR A 753 -14.64 8.13 -27.55
N VAL A 754 -13.58 7.83 -28.31
CA VAL A 754 -13.13 8.64 -29.44
C VAL A 754 -14.23 8.79 -30.50
N ARG A 755 -14.91 7.68 -30.85
CA ARG A 755 -16.03 7.68 -31.81
C ARG A 755 -17.17 8.61 -31.38
N GLN A 756 -17.50 8.65 -30.09
CA GLN A 756 -18.62 9.42 -29.57
C GLN A 756 -18.27 10.90 -29.36
N ALA A 757 -17.06 11.19 -28.91
CA ALA A 757 -16.53 12.55 -28.86
C ALA A 757 -16.52 13.18 -30.26
N HIS A 758 -16.00 12.47 -31.27
CA HIS A 758 -16.01 12.94 -32.66
C HIS A 758 -17.44 13.09 -33.21
N ALA A 759 -18.34 12.13 -32.96
CA ALA A 759 -19.73 12.24 -33.43
C ALA A 759 -20.45 13.47 -32.85
N ARG A 760 -20.22 13.77 -31.56
CA ARG A 760 -20.76 14.98 -30.90
C ARG A 760 -20.13 16.26 -31.45
N GLU A 761 -18.82 16.27 -31.70
CA GLU A 761 -18.12 17.40 -32.33
C GLU A 761 -18.63 17.67 -33.76
N SER A 762 -18.88 16.62 -34.57
CA SER A 762 -19.53 16.74 -35.87
C SER A 762 -20.93 17.36 -35.74
N ARG A 763 -21.81 16.82 -34.87
CA ARG A 763 -23.15 17.37 -34.64
C ARG A 763 -23.12 18.85 -34.23
N MET A 764 -22.17 19.24 -33.38
CA MET A 764 -21.99 20.64 -32.97
C MET A 764 -21.53 21.53 -34.12
N LYS A 765 -20.64 21.05 -34.99
CA LYS A 765 -20.24 21.77 -36.21
C LYS A 765 -21.41 21.95 -37.17
N ASP A 766 -22.16 20.88 -37.44
CA ASP A 766 -23.34 20.92 -38.31
C ASP A 766 -24.40 21.93 -37.81
N LEU A 767 -24.68 21.92 -36.50
CA LEU A 767 -25.54 22.91 -35.84
C LEU A 767 -25.00 24.34 -35.94
N SER A 768 -23.69 24.54 -35.80
CA SER A 768 -23.05 25.86 -35.91
C SER A 768 -22.97 26.41 -37.34
N HIS A 769 -22.97 25.53 -38.35
CA HIS A 769 -22.80 25.92 -39.76
C HIS A 769 -24.10 26.21 -40.50
N GLY A 770 -25.26 25.95 -39.89
CA GLY A 770 -26.50 26.69 -40.20
C GLY A 770 -27.02 26.61 -41.65
N LEU A 771 -26.70 25.55 -42.38
CA LEU A 771 -27.28 25.33 -43.72
C LEU A 771 -28.78 25.03 -43.59
N ALA A 772 -29.60 25.95 -44.10
CA ALA A 772 -31.04 25.77 -44.16
C ALA A 772 -31.41 24.49 -44.96
N PRO A 773 -32.45 23.74 -44.55
CA PRO A 773 -32.80 22.49 -45.20
C PRO A 773 -33.24 22.74 -46.66
N PRO A 774 -32.72 21.97 -47.63
CA PRO A 774 -33.27 21.96 -48.98
C PRO A 774 -34.76 21.58 -48.95
N PRO A 775 -35.61 22.18 -49.81
CA PRO A 775 -37.04 21.88 -49.82
C PRO A 775 -37.30 20.42 -50.22
N HIS A 776 -38.38 19.85 -49.69
CA HIS A 776 -38.75 18.44 -49.88
C HIS A 776 -38.78 18.01 -51.35
N LEU A 777 -37.87 17.10 -51.73
CA LEU A 777 -38.00 16.29 -52.94
C LEU A 777 -38.34 14.84 -52.56
N VAL A 778 -39.54 14.40 -52.93
CA VAL A 778 -40.07 13.08 -52.60
C VAL A 778 -39.54 12.04 -53.59
N SER A 779 -38.50 11.29 -53.20
CA SER A 779 -38.08 10.07 -53.90
C SER A 779 -38.42 8.82 -53.06
N ARG A 780 -39.39 8.02 -53.52
CA ARG A 780 -39.74 6.74 -52.91
C ARG A 780 -38.66 5.68 -53.20
N THR A 781 -38.22 4.96 -52.18
CA THR A 781 -37.66 3.60 -52.29
C THR A 781 -38.18 2.74 -51.13
N PRO A 782 -38.30 1.40 -51.30
CA PRO A 782 -39.19 0.58 -50.47
C PRO A 782 -38.56 0.05 -49.17
N SER A 783 -39.39 -0.25 -48.18
CA SER A 783 -38.98 -0.97 -46.97
C SER A 783 -38.87 -2.47 -47.21
N ASN A 784 -37.68 -3.06 -47.03
CA ASN A 784 -37.54 -4.50 -46.85
C ASN A 784 -37.93 -4.88 -45.41
N ARG A 785 -39.24 -5.00 -45.15
CA ARG A 785 -39.78 -5.59 -43.91
C ARG A 785 -39.99 -7.08 -44.14
N SER A 786 -39.04 -7.92 -43.72
CA SER A 786 -39.13 -9.37 -43.86
C SER A 786 -40.05 -9.99 -42.80
N GLU A 787 -41.36 -9.83 -42.98
CA GLU A 787 -42.35 -10.70 -42.34
C GLU A 787 -42.46 -12.01 -43.12
N VAL A 788 -42.19 -13.13 -42.46
CA VAL A 788 -42.57 -14.47 -42.92
C VAL A 788 -43.31 -15.13 -41.77
N SER A 789 -44.61 -15.36 -41.95
CA SER A 789 -45.47 -15.99 -40.95
C SER A 789 -46.11 -17.26 -41.51
N LEU A 790 -46.01 -18.33 -40.72
CA LEU A 790 -46.86 -19.53 -40.66
C LEU A 790 -47.48 -20.08 -41.96
N GLY A 791 -47.04 -21.29 -42.35
CA GLY A 791 -47.67 -22.11 -43.39
C GLY A 791 -47.95 -23.54 -42.89
N VAL A 792 -49.19 -23.76 -42.44
CA VAL A 792 -49.87 -25.01 -42.03
C VAL A 792 -49.27 -26.34 -42.55
N MET A 793 -48.85 -27.21 -41.62
CA MET A 793 -49.45 -28.54 -41.37
C MET A 793 -49.09 -29.07 -39.98
#